data_AF-A0A1D1UQR8-F1
#
_entry.id   AF-A0A1D1UQR8-F1
#
_cell.length_a   1.000
_cell.length_b   1.000
_cell.length_c   1.000
_cell.angle_alpha   90.00
_cell.angle_beta   90.00
_cell.angle_gamma   90.00
#
_symmetry.space_group_name_H-M   'P 1'
#
loop_
_entity.id
_entity.type
_entity.pdbx_description
1 polymer ?
#
loop_
_entity_poly.entity_id
_entity_poly.type
_entity_poly.pdbx_seq_one_letter_code
_entity_poly.pdbx_strand_id
1 'polypeptide(L)'
;MTSDTSNLKTRFQETITLARLQYNFTYGIRSGIREMPSPCAVSAYAAVHILAEVLQMPDMKEEVEHETGKSVAIAKYFWNRCFPTPVGDFCFDENGQRQVPMEVVMLNATTGLFSRRIFLRAMDSFILQVEEEVNWVSGSRWPVLDKPACGFSGTEGPCTNGDSGLTTVQMNAVVFTVILSLFVLLIIVRHYASKKSTRDLGWDLMPQRFQVVNFGASYSKADRLLDRFDTWRDNKNSTPRRALYDEYIVWTKAVLVSGQKLRSGRNFLSYINELRNFHHPNVVKFFGLLRRPKDTLFVTEWCSRGDVRSFLEHSTHIYIDWDIRYSLIRDLLQGVAAIHQSFIRYHGSLTPSACLVNSHLNLKLAKAGYREVLRLGYGLENIEEDLISKYRKDKVFFSPEYVATEFQLWSSQSDIYAMGQLIFLIQKDAEQPNTGEPVFGGRKDLDKFVTWCCAYDPEDRPTSHEFPEALTRPNDYNVVTKMLRRVELYAEELENAVLARTSELEQEQQKCDALLLQMLPTNVAIRLRQGETIDPEHFSSVTLSFSDVSGFLEFVAHVPALKVMRFLDETHKLFDRVIADFDVYKVETIGDTYFLASGVPYPNRVMHASEVCKCVLNMRYDFSQRFPIQKLQLRTGVHSGSCVAGEFLLLDRKRIHRWPPTIAIKIPSSSPTVLF
;
A
#
# COMPACT_ATOMS: atom_id res chain seq x y z
N MET A 1 -13.65 -9.07 -40.83
CA MET A 1 -14.42 -8.88 -39.58
C MET A 1 -14.85 -7.42 -39.53
N THR A 2 -16.16 -7.18 -39.56
CA THR A 2 -16.78 -5.86 -39.36
C THR A 2 -16.45 -5.36 -37.96
N SER A 3 -15.60 -4.33 -37.84
CA SER A 3 -15.28 -3.69 -36.56
C SER A 3 -16.47 -2.83 -36.12
N ASP A 4 -17.08 -3.21 -35.00
CA ASP A 4 -18.17 -2.52 -34.34
C ASP A 4 -17.79 -1.06 -33.98
N THR A 5 -18.11 -0.12 -34.87
CA THR A 5 -18.02 1.32 -34.61
C THR A 5 -18.93 1.78 -33.45
N SER A 6 -19.91 0.94 -33.06
CA SER A 6 -20.83 1.16 -31.93
C SER A 6 -20.15 1.05 -30.55
N ASN A 7 -19.10 0.25 -30.40
CA ASN A 7 -18.40 0.02 -29.12
C ASN A 7 -17.39 1.14 -28.77
N LEU A 8 -16.97 1.91 -29.77
CA LEU A 8 -15.93 2.93 -29.66
C LEU A 8 -16.43 4.22 -28.99
N LYS A 9 -17.65 4.68 -29.33
CA LYS A 9 -18.30 5.81 -28.63
C LYS A 9 -18.56 5.51 -27.15
N THR A 10 -18.86 4.25 -26.80
CA THR A 10 -19.22 3.81 -25.44
C THR A 10 -18.03 3.81 -24.49
N ARG A 11 -16.86 3.29 -24.92
CA ARG A 11 -15.66 3.28 -24.07
C ARG A 11 -15.13 4.68 -23.74
N PHE A 12 -15.21 5.60 -24.69
CA PHE A 12 -14.80 6.98 -24.48
C PHE A 12 -15.74 7.70 -23.49
N GLN A 13 -17.06 7.45 -23.58
CA GLN A 13 -18.06 7.95 -22.63
C GLN A 13 -17.96 7.28 -21.24
N GLU A 14 -17.62 6.00 -21.15
CA GLU A 14 -17.32 5.32 -19.88
C GLU A 14 -16.09 5.92 -19.20
N THR A 15 -15.07 6.30 -19.97
CA THR A 15 -13.88 6.97 -19.43
C THR A 15 -14.21 8.36 -18.87
N ILE A 16 -15.09 9.11 -19.53
CA ILE A 16 -15.63 10.40 -19.04
C ILE A 16 -16.45 10.21 -17.76
N THR A 17 -17.28 9.17 -17.72
CA THR A 17 -18.17 8.86 -16.58
C THR A 17 -17.38 8.36 -15.36
N LEU A 18 -16.36 7.54 -15.58
CA LEU A 18 -15.43 7.11 -14.54
C LEU A 18 -14.59 8.28 -14.02
N ALA A 19 -14.12 9.17 -14.89
CA ALA A 19 -13.42 10.40 -14.45
C ALA A 19 -14.30 11.26 -13.52
N ARG A 20 -15.60 11.35 -13.85
CA ARG A 20 -16.60 12.06 -13.06
C ARG A 20 -16.93 11.36 -11.73
N LEU A 21 -17.01 10.03 -11.71
CA LEU A 21 -17.37 9.28 -10.50
C LEU A 21 -16.20 9.05 -9.55
N GLN A 22 -15.02 8.69 -10.07
CA GLN A 22 -13.85 8.38 -9.23
C GLN A 22 -13.09 9.63 -8.79
N TYR A 23 -13.05 10.67 -9.60
CA TYR A 23 -12.23 11.85 -9.34
C TYR A 23 -13.04 13.15 -9.21
N ASN A 24 -14.39 13.06 -9.23
CA ASN A 24 -15.30 14.20 -9.28
C ASN A 24 -14.96 15.21 -10.39
N PHE A 25 -14.37 14.73 -11.48
CA PHE A 25 -13.83 15.58 -12.54
C PHE A 25 -14.81 15.66 -13.71
N THR A 26 -15.35 16.85 -13.97
CA THR A 26 -16.25 17.11 -15.11
C THR A 26 -15.50 17.83 -16.22
N TYR A 27 -15.66 17.38 -17.46
CA TYR A 27 -15.11 18.10 -18.61
C TYR A 27 -16.05 19.24 -19.04
N GLY A 28 -15.50 20.26 -19.69
CA GLY A 28 -16.27 21.40 -20.20
C GLY A 28 -17.19 21.03 -21.39
N ILE A 29 -18.08 21.95 -21.76
CA ILE A 29 -18.92 21.84 -22.96
C ILE A 29 -18.11 22.31 -24.17
N ARG A 30 -17.99 21.49 -25.21
CA ARG A 30 -17.38 21.88 -26.49
C ARG A 30 -18.16 21.28 -27.65
N SER A 31 -18.36 22.07 -28.71
CA SER A 31 -19.12 21.67 -29.90
C SER A 31 -20.51 21.10 -29.60
N GLY A 32 -21.21 21.66 -28.61
CA GLY A 32 -22.55 21.20 -28.19
C GLY A 32 -22.58 19.93 -27.34
N ILE A 33 -21.45 19.24 -27.14
CA ILE A 33 -21.36 18.01 -26.34
C ILE A 33 -20.93 18.36 -24.91
N ARG A 34 -21.75 17.93 -23.94
CA ARG A 34 -21.49 18.11 -22.51
C ARG A 34 -20.45 17.07 -22.07
N GLU A 35 -19.46 17.51 -21.30
CA GLU A 35 -18.36 16.66 -20.78
C GLU A 35 -17.39 16.10 -21.83
N MET A 36 -16.96 16.95 -22.78
CA MET A 36 -15.99 16.52 -23.80
C MET A 36 -14.54 16.70 -23.31
N PRO A 37 -13.71 15.63 -23.30
CA PRO A 37 -12.29 15.72 -22.95
C PRO A 37 -11.49 16.64 -23.86
N SER A 38 -10.30 17.05 -23.39
CA SER A 38 -9.45 17.95 -24.18
C SER A 38 -9.09 17.31 -25.53
N PRO A 39 -8.96 18.10 -26.61
CA PRO A 39 -8.58 17.60 -27.93
C PRO A 39 -7.28 16.77 -27.92
N CYS A 40 -6.35 17.08 -27.00
CA CYS A 40 -5.11 16.32 -26.81
C CYS A 40 -5.36 14.90 -26.27
N ALA A 41 -6.21 14.75 -25.25
CA ALA A 41 -6.54 13.45 -24.67
C ALA A 41 -7.28 12.55 -25.69
N VAL A 42 -8.18 13.17 -26.44
CA VAL A 42 -8.93 12.54 -27.53
C VAL A 42 -7.98 12.05 -28.64
N SER A 43 -7.04 12.90 -29.06
CA SER A 43 -6.06 12.57 -30.10
C SER A 43 -5.08 11.49 -29.68
N ALA A 44 -4.67 11.47 -28.40
CA ALA A 44 -3.81 10.43 -27.84
C ALA A 44 -4.50 9.06 -27.82
N TYR A 45 -5.78 9.00 -27.42
CA TYR A 45 -6.58 7.77 -27.48
C TYR A 45 -6.69 7.23 -28.90
N ALA A 46 -6.98 8.12 -29.87
CA ALA A 46 -7.06 7.76 -31.28
C ALA A 46 -5.72 7.21 -31.80
N ALA A 47 -4.61 7.87 -31.51
CA ALA A 47 -3.28 7.43 -31.96
C ALA A 47 -2.91 6.03 -31.43
N VAL A 48 -3.20 5.74 -30.15
CA VAL A 48 -2.94 4.43 -29.54
C VAL A 48 -3.82 3.34 -30.15
N HIS A 49 -5.09 3.66 -30.41
CA HIS A 49 -6.02 2.72 -31.02
C HIS A 49 -5.59 2.31 -32.43
N ILE A 50 -5.24 3.30 -33.27
CA ILE A 50 -4.79 3.09 -34.65
C ILE A 50 -3.51 2.24 -34.65
N LEU A 51 -2.55 2.54 -33.78
CA LEU A 51 -1.32 1.76 -33.65
C LEU A 51 -1.62 0.30 -33.21
N ALA A 52 -2.55 0.09 -32.27
CA ALA A 52 -2.94 -1.24 -31.82
C ALA A 52 -3.60 -2.07 -32.93
N GLU A 53 -4.39 -1.43 -33.79
CA GLU A 53 -5.02 -2.08 -34.93
C GLU A 53 -4.00 -2.51 -35.98
N VAL A 54 -3.02 -1.65 -36.27
CA VAL A 54 -1.90 -1.97 -37.18
C VAL A 54 -1.05 -3.13 -36.66
N LEU A 55 -0.74 -3.15 -35.35
CA LEU A 55 0.03 -4.23 -34.71
C LEU A 55 -0.69 -5.59 -34.67
N GLN A 56 -2.01 -5.62 -34.84
CA GLN A 56 -2.80 -6.87 -34.82
C GLN A 56 -2.94 -7.50 -36.21
N MET A 57 -2.40 -6.87 -37.26
CA MET A 57 -2.51 -7.38 -38.62
C MET A 57 -1.61 -8.60 -38.84
N PRO A 58 -2.11 -9.64 -39.55
CA PRO A 58 -1.41 -10.91 -39.71
C PRO A 58 -0.08 -10.76 -40.46
N ASP A 59 -0.05 -9.95 -41.52
CA ASP A 59 1.15 -9.70 -42.35
C ASP A 59 2.31 -9.06 -41.55
N MET A 60 1.99 -8.31 -40.49
CA MET A 60 3.00 -7.69 -39.64
C MET A 60 3.62 -8.69 -38.66
N LYS A 61 2.92 -9.78 -38.31
CA LYS A 61 3.43 -10.77 -37.34
C LYS A 61 4.53 -11.67 -37.93
N GLU A 62 4.50 -11.95 -39.23
CA GLU A 62 5.53 -12.77 -39.89
C GLU A 62 6.86 -12.02 -40.09
N GLU A 63 6.84 -10.70 -40.34
CA GLU A 63 8.07 -9.89 -40.48
C GLU A 63 8.74 -9.54 -39.13
N VAL A 64 7.97 -9.50 -38.03
CA VAL A 64 8.48 -9.12 -36.69
C VAL A 64 9.38 -10.19 -36.06
N GLU A 65 9.29 -11.46 -36.49
CA GLU A 65 10.16 -12.53 -35.97
C GLU A 65 11.58 -12.50 -36.57
N HIS A 66 11.80 -11.86 -37.73
CA HIS A 66 13.04 -12.04 -38.48
C HIS A 66 13.96 -10.82 -38.65
N GLU A 67 13.54 -9.57 -38.39
CA GLU A 67 14.45 -8.42 -38.54
C GLU A 67 14.36 -7.38 -37.42
N THR A 68 15.46 -7.23 -36.67
CA THR A 68 15.67 -6.13 -35.73
C THR A 68 15.99 -4.84 -36.50
N GLY A 69 14.97 -4.11 -36.98
CA GLY A 69 15.12 -2.72 -37.40
C GLY A 69 14.09 -2.18 -38.39
N LYS A 70 13.24 -1.26 -37.90
CA LYS A 70 12.98 0.11 -38.38
C LYS A 70 11.49 0.46 -38.33
N SER A 71 11.14 1.46 -37.51
CA SER A 71 9.83 2.11 -37.40
C SER A 71 9.20 2.52 -38.75
N VAL A 72 10.01 2.66 -39.80
CA VAL A 72 9.59 2.95 -41.18
C VAL A 72 8.80 1.79 -41.80
N ALA A 73 9.14 0.53 -41.51
CA ALA A 73 8.38 -0.63 -42.00
C ALA A 73 6.97 -0.64 -41.39
N ILE A 74 6.88 -0.42 -40.08
CA ILE A 74 5.61 -0.27 -39.35
C ILE A 74 4.80 0.91 -39.90
N ALA A 75 5.44 2.04 -40.23
CA ALA A 75 4.76 3.21 -40.77
C ALA A 75 4.06 2.95 -42.13
N LYS A 76 4.60 2.05 -42.97
CA LYS A 76 3.98 1.68 -44.26
C LYS A 76 2.64 0.96 -44.10
N TYR A 77 2.44 0.26 -42.98
CA TYR A 77 1.17 -0.42 -42.69
C TYR A 77 0.02 0.55 -42.38
N PHE A 78 0.31 1.84 -42.20
CA PHE A 78 -0.70 2.89 -42.06
C PHE A 78 -1.14 3.45 -43.42
N TRP A 79 -0.36 3.28 -44.49
CA TRP A 79 -0.62 3.91 -45.79
C TRP A 79 -1.81 3.28 -46.51
N ASN A 80 -2.57 4.11 -47.23
CA ASN A 80 -3.77 3.72 -47.97
C ASN A 80 -4.83 2.98 -47.13
N ARG A 81 -5.00 3.36 -45.86
CA ARG A 81 -5.97 2.75 -44.92
C ARG A 81 -6.73 3.78 -44.10
N CYS A 82 -7.95 3.42 -43.70
CA CYS A 82 -8.78 4.19 -42.78
C CYS A 82 -8.98 3.43 -41.48
N PHE A 83 -8.87 4.15 -40.37
CA PHE A 83 -8.99 3.59 -39.03
C PHE A 83 -10.15 4.25 -38.29
N PRO A 84 -11.18 3.49 -37.88
CA PRO A 84 -12.33 4.04 -37.18
C PRO A 84 -11.95 4.40 -35.74
N THR A 85 -12.24 5.63 -35.32
CA THR A 85 -12.01 6.07 -33.92
C THR A 85 -13.28 6.70 -33.34
N PRO A 86 -13.41 6.82 -32.00
CA PRO A 86 -14.60 7.40 -31.37
C PRO A 86 -14.90 8.85 -31.77
N VAL A 87 -13.92 9.52 -32.38
CA VAL A 87 -13.93 10.94 -32.78
C VAL A 87 -14.14 11.14 -34.28
N GLY A 88 -14.22 10.05 -35.04
CA GLY A 88 -14.26 10.05 -36.51
C GLY A 88 -13.18 9.16 -37.10
N ASP A 89 -13.27 8.89 -38.40
CA ASP A 89 -12.36 7.99 -39.08
C ASP A 89 -11.06 8.72 -39.47
N PHE A 90 -9.93 8.04 -39.31
CA PHE A 90 -8.61 8.55 -39.67
C PHE A 90 -8.09 7.81 -40.90
N CYS A 91 -8.15 8.47 -42.05
CA CYS A 91 -7.70 7.92 -43.32
C CYS A 91 -6.31 8.45 -43.71
N PHE A 92 -5.46 7.59 -44.26
CA PHE A 92 -4.13 7.93 -44.75
C PHE A 92 -3.99 7.55 -46.22
N ASP A 93 -3.46 8.42 -47.06
CA ASP A 93 -3.26 8.15 -48.48
C ASP A 93 -2.06 7.24 -48.77
N GLU A 94 -1.78 6.99 -50.05
CA GLU A 94 -0.68 6.15 -50.53
C GLU A 94 0.72 6.64 -50.09
N ASN A 95 0.85 7.92 -49.73
CA ASN A 95 2.10 8.53 -49.27
C ASN A 95 2.17 8.62 -47.73
N GLY A 96 1.19 8.06 -47.02
CA GLY A 96 1.09 8.12 -45.56
C GLY A 96 0.65 9.46 -45.01
N GLN A 97 0.12 10.35 -45.84
CA GLN A 97 -0.44 11.62 -45.38
C GLN A 97 -1.87 11.41 -44.92
N ARG A 98 -2.22 12.03 -43.79
CA ARG A 98 -3.59 11.96 -43.27
C ARG A 98 -4.53 12.77 -44.17
N GLN A 99 -5.56 12.12 -44.68
CA GLN A 99 -6.70 12.79 -45.30
C GLN A 99 -7.60 13.38 -44.22
N VAL A 100 -7.75 14.70 -44.23
CA VAL A 100 -8.52 15.45 -43.22
C VAL A 100 -9.89 15.79 -43.81
N PRO A 101 -11.00 15.55 -43.08
CA PRO A 101 -12.31 16.01 -43.52
C PRO A 101 -12.35 17.53 -43.64
N MET A 102 -13.05 18.05 -44.65
CA MET A 102 -13.14 19.48 -44.93
C MET A 102 -14.39 20.06 -44.28
N GLU A 103 -14.28 21.25 -43.67
CA GLU A 103 -15.42 21.99 -43.14
C GLU A 103 -15.69 23.20 -44.05
N VAL A 104 -16.90 23.28 -44.61
CA VAL A 104 -17.38 24.44 -45.37
C VAL A 104 -18.28 25.27 -44.46
N VAL A 105 -17.92 26.52 -44.29
CA VAL A 105 -18.69 27.48 -43.51
C VAL A 105 -19.38 28.45 -44.47
N MET A 106 -20.71 28.49 -44.46
CA MET A 106 -21.50 29.40 -45.30
C MET A 106 -22.28 30.41 -44.46
N LEU A 107 -22.23 31.68 -44.87
CA LEU A 107 -23.02 32.75 -44.28
C LEU A 107 -24.48 32.64 -44.74
N ASN A 108 -25.40 32.49 -43.80
CA ASN A 108 -26.83 32.57 -44.12
C ASN A 108 -27.22 34.04 -44.30
N ALA A 109 -27.59 34.41 -45.53
CA ALA A 109 -27.92 35.80 -45.90
C ALA A 109 -29.15 36.38 -45.17
N THR A 110 -30.04 35.53 -44.63
CA THR A 110 -31.24 35.97 -43.91
C THR A 110 -31.02 36.17 -42.42
N THR A 111 -30.12 35.39 -41.81
CA THR A 111 -29.87 35.43 -40.35
C THR A 111 -28.55 36.12 -39.98
N GLY A 112 -27.65 36.36 -40.94
CA GLY A 112 -26.34 36.98 -40.72
C GLY A 112 -25.35 36.11 -39.94
N LEU A 113 -25.69 34.84 -39.70
CA LEU A 113 -24.89 33.89 -38.94
C LEU A 113 -24.22 32.86 -39.87
N PHE A 114 -23.02 32.43 -39.49
CA PHE A 114 -22.26 31.42 -40.20
C PHE A 114 -22.77 30.02 -39.84
N SER A 115 -23.28 29.30 -40.84
CA SER A 115 -23.59 27.87 -40.76
C SER A 115 -22.34 27.05 -41.08
N ARG A 116 -21.98 26.10 -40.22
CA ARG A 116 -20.81 25.22 -40.37
C ARG A 116 -21.26 23.87 -40.89
N ARG A 117 -20.59 23.32 -41.91
CA ARG A 117 -20.97 22.05 -42.56
C ARG A 117 -19.73 21.19 -42.85
N ILE A 118 -19.74 19.92 -42.48
CA ILE A 118 -18.55 19.04 -42.57
C ILE A 118 -18.73 18.06 -43.74
N PHE A 119 -17.75 18.04 -44.63
CA PHE A 119 -17.59 17.05 -45.70
C PHE A 119 -16.62 15.97 -45.21
N LEU A 120 -17.12 14.76 -44.97
CA LEU A 120 -16.28 13.60 -44.67
C LEU A 120 -15.82 12.97 -46.00
N ARG A 121 -14.50 12.90 -46.21
CA ARG A 121 -13.91 12.21 -47.35
C ARG A 121 -13.59 10.76 -46.93
N ALA A 122 -14.21 9.79 -47.56
CA ALA A 122 -13.79 8.38 -47.50
C ALA A 122 -12.93 8.06 -48.73
N MET A 123 -12.10 7.01 -48.64
CA MET A 123 -11.03 6.68 -49.60
C MET A 123 -11.37 6.91 -51.08
N ASP A 124 -12.56 6.49 -51.52
CA ASP A 124 -12.96 6.59 -52.94
C ASP A 124 -14.26 7.41 -53.17
N SER A 125 -14.81 8.09 -52.16
CA SER A 125 -16.03 8.90 -52.32
C SER A 125 -16.19 10.04 -51.31
N PHE A 126 -16.88 11.11 -51.72
CA PHE A 126 -17.31 12.18 -50.83
C PHE A 126 -18.64 11.80 -50.17
N ILE A 127 -18.65 11.64 -48.84
CA ILE A 127 -19.87 11.38 -48.09
C ILE A 127 -20.30 12.69 -47.42
N LEU A 128 -21.40 13.26 -47.91
CA LEU A 128 -21.98 14.48 -47.37
C LEU A 128 -22.78 14.13 -46.10
N GLN A 129 -22.24 14.41 -44.92
CA GLN A 129 -22.98 14.25 -43.67
C GLN A 129 -23.66 15.58 -43.32
N VAL A 130 -24.95 15.66 -43.63
CA VAL A 130 -25.75 16.89 -43.50
C VAL A 130 -26.65 16.81 -42.27
N GLU A 131 -26.55 17.77 -41.34
CA GLU A 131 -27.62 18.03 -40.36
C GLU A 131 -28.72 18.95 -40.93
N GLU A 132 -28.43 19.80 -41.94
CA GLU A 132 -29.43 20.59 -42.71
C GLU A 132 -29.02 20.83 -44.18
N GLU A 133 -29.95 20.61 -45.13
CA GLU A 133 -29.72 20.64 -46.59
C GLU A 133 -28.91 21.84 -47.08
N VAL A 134 -27.89 21.55 -47.90
CA VAL A 134 -27.13 22.60 -48.59
C VAL A 134 -27.94 23.09 -49.79
N ASN A 135 -28.46 24.32 -49.70
CA ASN A 135 -29.07 25.00 -50.83
C ASN A 135 -27.97 25.45 -51.79
N TRP A 136 -27.55 24.52 -52.66
CA TRP A 136 -26.75 24.85 -53.82
C TRP A 136 -27.57 25.73 -54.78
N VAL A 137 -26.92 26.57 -55.56
CA VAL A 137 -27.58 27.51 -56.50
C VAL A 137 -28.51 26.78 -57.50
N SER A 138 -28.28 25.49 -57.74
CA SER A 138 -29.10 24.58 -58.54
C SER A 138 -30.37 24.05 -57.87
N GLY A 139 -30.54 24.24 -56.56
CA GLY A 139 -31.62 23.63 -55.77
C GLY A 139 -31.45 22.14 -55.44
N SER A 140 -30.33 21.53 -55.83
CA SER A 140 -30.00 20.13 -55.48
C SER A 140 -29.44 20.03 -54.06
N ARG A 141 -29.59 18.86 -53.41
CA ARG A 141 -28.96 18.56 -52.10
C ARG A 141 -27.46 18.24 -52.19
N TRP A 142 -27.01 17.86 -53.38
CA TRP A 142 -25.62 17.59 -53.70
C TRP A 142 -25.00 18.76 -54.46
N PRO A 143 -23.67 18.97 -54.38
CA PRO A 143 -22.99 19.93 -55.24
C PRO A 143 -23.35 19.62 -56.70
N VAL A 144 -23.53 20.66 -57.49
CA VAL A 144 -23.75 20.48 -58.93
C VAL A 144 -22.63 19.61 -59.50
N LEU A 145 -23.04 18.59 -60.26
CA LEU A 145 -22.11 17.83 -61.09
C LEU A 145 -21.33 18.83 -61.95
N ASP A 146 -20.05 18.57 -62.13
CA ASP A 146 -19.22 19.33 -63.07
C ASP A 146 -19.77 19.25 -64.51
N LYS A 147 -20.54 18.20 -64.84
CA LYS A 147 -21.31 18.01 -66.08
C LYS A 147 -22.71 17.38 -65.81
N PRO A 148 -23.83 17.86 -66.38
CA PRO A 148 -25.17 17.31 -66.13
C PRO A 148 -25.41 15.92 -66.75
N ALA A 149 -26.39 15.17 -66.24
CA ALA A 149 -26.67 13.76 -66.61
C ALA A 149 -27.07 13.53 -68.07
N CYS A 150 -27.54 14.56 -68.79
CA CYS A 150 -27.80 14.53 -70.23
C CYS A 150 -26.69 15.17 -71.07
N GLY A 151 -25.57 15.57 -70.45
CA GLY A 151 -24.48 16.35 -71.04
C GLY A 151 -24.86 17.81 -71.34
N PHE A 152 -23.88 18.69 -71.62
CA PHE A 152 -24.15 20.10 -71.96
C PHE A 152 -24.89 20.26 -73.31
N SER A 153 -24.89 19.23 -74.15
CA SER A 153 -25.59 19.17 -75.44
C SER A 153 -26.98 18.52 -75.39
N GLY A 154 -27.36 17.85 -74.29
CA GLY A 154 -28.72 17.34 -74.06
C GLY A 154 -29.10 16.00 -74.69
N THR A 155 -28.15 15.20 -75.20
CA THR A 155 -28.45 13.96 -75.95
C THR A 155 -28.09 12.65 -75.22
N GLU A 156 -27.71 12.67 -73.94
CA GLU A 156 -27.01 11.54 -73.28
C GLU A 156 -27.82 10.62 -72.29
N GLY A 157 -29.14 10.76 -72.01
CA GLY A 157 -29.99 9.69 -71.34
C GLY A 157 -31.09 10.05 -70.28
N PRO A 158 -31.88 9.07 -69.70
CA PRO A 158 -33.05 9.24 -68.77
C PRO A 158 -32.92 8.64 -67.30
N CYS A 159 -33.85 8.86 -66.32
CA CYS A 159 -33.62 8.71 -64.82
C CYS A 159 -34.71 7.99 -63.89
N THR A 160 -34.42 6.98 -62.95
CA THR A 160 -35.04 6.56 -61.56
C THR A 160 -35.08 5.02 -61.00
N ASN A 161 -35.26 4.66 -59.63
CA ASN A 161 -34.99 3.33 -58.80
C ASN A 161 -35.89 2.83 -57.50
N GLY A 162 -35.70 1.60 -56.81
CA GLY A 162 -36.33 1.01 -55.50
C GLY A 162 -35.76 -0.31 -54.71
N ASP A 163 -36.27 -0.83 -53.48
CA ASP A 163 -35.67 -1.75 -52.34
C ASP A 163 -36.49 -2.96 -51.56
N SER A 164 -35.94 -3.89 -50.63
CA SER A 164 -36.60 -4.88 -49.59
C SER A 164 -35.78 -5.78 -48.47
N GLY A 165 -36.36 -6.54 -47.42
CA GLY A 165 -35.77 -7.26 -46.15
C GLY A 165 -36.30 -8.69 -45.50
N LEU A 166 -35.99 -9.19 -44.22
CA LEU A 166 -36.20 -10.62 -43.58
C LEU A 166 -36.48 -10.87 -41.98
N THR A 167 -36.83 -12.12 -41.42
CA THR A 167 -37.63 -12.57 -40.15
C THR A 167 -37.05 -13.44 -38.91
N THR A 168 -37.90 -13.96 -37.94
CA THR A 168 -37.84 -14.12 -36.41
C THR A 168 -37.50 -15.45 -35.59
N VAL A 169 -37.09 -16.62 -36.10
CA VAL A 169 -37.04 -17.89 -35.30
C VAL A 169 -35.86 -18.05 -34.30
N GLN A 170 -34.83 -17.23 -34.34
CA GLN A 170 -33.55 -17.48 -33.65
C GLN A 170 -33.52 -17.17 -32.13
N MET A 171 -34.57 -16.56 -31.55
CA MET A 171 -34.49 -15.97 -30.21
C MET A 171 -34.67 -16.94 -29.02
N ASN A 172 -35.39 -18.06 -29.18
CA ASN A 172 -35.81 -18.88 -28.03
C ASN A 172 -34.75 -19.84 -27.47
N ALA A 173 -33.75 -20.23 -28.26
CA ALA A 173 -32.71 -21.18 -27.85
C ALA A 173 -31.68 -20.56 -26.88
N VAL A 174 -31.48 -19.24 -26.95
CA VAL A 174 -30.48 -18.52 -26.17
C VAL A 174 -30.90 -18.37 -24.70
N VAL A 175 -32.19 -18.25 -24.42
CA VAL A 175 -32.69 -17.99 -23.07
C VAL A 175 -32.52 -19.22 -22.16
N PHE A 176 -32.69 -20.43 -22.68
CA PHE A 176 -32.64 -21.66 -21.88
C PHE A 176 -31.21 -21.99 -21.40
N THR A 177 -30.19 -21.72 -22.21
CA THR A 177 -28.79 -22.00 -21.87
C THR A 177 -28.25 -21.06 -20.77
N VAL A 178 -28.75 -19.82 -20.71
CA VAL A 178 -28.38 -18.85 -19.67
C VAL A 178 -28.93 -19.25 -18.30
N ILE A 179 -30.13 -19.81 -18.23
CA ILE A 179 -30.75 -20.21 -16.95
C ILE A 179 -30.00 -21.40 -16.33
N LEU A 180 -29.58 -22.37 -17.15
CA LEU A 180 -28.85 -23.55 -16.67
C LEU A 180 -27.47 -23.20 -16.09
N SER A 181 -26.75 -22.26 -16.72
CA SER A 181 -25.41 -21.86 -16.27
C SER A 181 -25.44 -21.11 -14.92
N LEU A 182 -26.48 -20.29 -14.70
CA LEU A 182 -26.67 -19.58 -13.43
C LEU A 182 -26.95 -20.53 -12.25
N PHE A 183 -27.67 -21.62 -12.48
CA PHE A 183 -27.97 -22.61 -11.43
C PHE A 183 -26.71 -23.36 -10.96
N VAL A 184 -25.85 -23.74 -11.91
CA VAL A 184 -24.57 -24.41 -11.60
C VAL A 184 -23.64 -23.48 -10.81
N LEU A 185 -23.56 -22.21 -11.19
CA LEU A 185 -22.75 -21.21 -10.48
C LEU A 185 -23.18 -21.07 -9.01
N LEU A 186 -24.49 -21.10 -8.73
CA LEU A 186 -25.05 -20.95 -7.39
C LEU A 186 -24.65 -22.11 -6.47
N ILE A 187 -24.61 -23.33 -6.99
CA ILE A 187 -24.15 -24.53 -6.26
C ILE A 187 -22.65 -24.40 -5.92
N ILE A 188 -21.83 -23.96 -6.88
CA ILE A 188 -20.39 -23.76 -6.66
C ILE A 188 -20.14 -22.69 -5.60
N VAL A 189 -20.85 -21.55 -5.67
CA VAL A 189 -20.73 -20.46 -4.69
C VAL A 189 -21.12 -20.94 -3.29
N ARG A 190 -22.20 -21.71 -3.13
CA ARG A 190 -22.59 -22.28 -1.83
C ARG A 190 -21.55 -23.26 -1.29
N HIS A 191 -20.96 -24.09 -2.16
CA HIS A 191 -19.91 -25.03 -1.76
C HIS A 191 -18.63 -24.30 -1.31
N TYR A 192 -18.26 -23.20 -1.97
CA TYR A 192 -17.12 -22.36 -1.58
C TYR A 192 -17.38 -21.57 -0.30
N ALA A 193 -18.58 -21.00 -0.13
CA ALA A 193 -18.96 -20.24 1.07
C ALA A 193 -18.90 -21.10 2.35
N SER A 194 -19.36 -22.36 2.27
CA SER A 194 -19.31 -23.30 3.41
C SER A 194 -17.90 -23.66 3.86
N LYS A 195 -16.91 -23.68 2.95
CA LYS A 195 -15.49 -23.96 3.28
C LYS A 195 -14.73 -22.74 3.81
N LYS A 196 -15.21 -21.52 3.57
CA LYS A 196 -14.58 -20.28 4.05
C LYS A 196 -14.82 -20.04 5.55
N SER A 197 -16.02 -20.36 6.05
CA SER A 197 -16.40 -20.12 7.46
C SER A 197 -15.58 -20.89 8.50
N THR A 198 -14.94 -22.01 8.15
CA THR A 198 -14.13 -22.83 9.07
C THR A 198 -12.64 -22.49 9.04
N ARG A 199 -12.19 -21.65 8.11
CA ARG A 199 -10.79 -21.22 7.99
C ARG A 199 -10.54 -19.81 8.57
N ASP A 200 -11.57 -18.96 8.66
CA ASP A 200 -11.49 -17.59 9.17
C ASP A 200 -11.78 -17.46 10.68
N LEU A 201 -11.60 -18.51 11.49
CA LEU A 201 -11.81 -18.41 12.95
C LEU A 201 -10.73 -17.58 13.68
N GLY A 202 -9.68 -17.14 12.97
CA GLY A 202 -8.67 -16.18 13.42
C GLY A 202 -7.82 -16.56 14.65
N TRP A 203 -7.99 -17.77 15.18
CA TRP A 203 -7.12 -18.33 16.23
C TRP A 203 -5.78 -18.84 15.66
N ASP A 204 -5.73 -19.16 14.37
CA ASP A 204 -4.53 -19.59 13.65
C ASP A 204 -3.82 -18.34 13.11
N LEU A 205 -2.82 -17.88 13.84
CA LEU A 205 -2.17 -16.60 13.58
C LEU A 205 -1.13 -16.75 12.46
N MET A 206 -1.19 -15.82 11.50
CA MET A 206 -0.29 -15.80 10.36
C MET A 206 1.10 -15.27 10.75
N PRO A 207 2.20 -15.97 10.40
CA PRO A 207 3.56 -15.53 10.71
C PRO A 207 3.91 -14.15 10.14
N GLN A 208 3.34 -13.76 8.98
CA GLN A 208 3.64 -12.48 8.33
C GLN A 208 3.20 -11.25 9.13
N ARG A 209 2.28 -11.42 10.08
CA ARG A 209 1.75 -10.32 10.92
C ARG A 209 2.59 -10.07 12.18
N PHE A 210 3.60 -10.91 12.43
CA PHE A 210 4.48 -10.76 13.58
C PHE A 210 5.73 -9.96 13.19
N GLN A 211 5.98 -8.88 13.93
CA GLN A 211 7.25 -8.18 13.87
C GLN A 211 8.03 -8.46 15.16
N VAL A 212 9.29 -8.93 15.00
CA VAL A 212 10.19 -9.09 16.14
C VAL A 212 10.68 -7.70 16.52
N VAL A 213 10.30 -7.23 17.69
CA VAL A 213 10.74 -5.93 18.18
C VAL A 213 12.01 -6.12 19.01
N ASN A 214 13.15 -5.73 18.46
CA ASN A 214 14.40 -5.60 19.19
C ASN A 214 14.43 -4.19 19.81
N PHE A 215 13.92 -4.02 21.03
CA PHE A 215 14.11 -2.76 21.73
C PHE A 215 15.59 -2.64 22.14
N GLY A 216 16.29 -1.65 21.59
CA GLY A 216 17.70 -1.40 21.86
C GLY A 216 17.99 -1.03 23.31
N ALA A 217 19.25 -1.22 23.70
CA ALA A 217 20.05 -0.91 24.89
C ALA A 217 19.58 0.00 26.06
N SER A 218 18.31 0.33 26.26
CA SER A 218 17.80 0.95 27.49
C SER A 218 17.14 -0.12 28.37
N TYR A 219 17.98 -1.02 28.89
CA TYR A 219 17.54 -2.06 29.81
C TYR A 219 17.41 -1.48 31.22
N SER A 220 16.22 -1.53 31.82
CA SER A 220 16.14 -1.43 33.28
C SER A 220 16.86 -2.62 33.91
N LYS A 221 17.40 -2.46 35.12
CA LYS A 221 18.05 -3.56 35.86
C LYS A 221 17.06 -4.72 36.11
N ALA A 222 15.76 -4.43 36.14
CA ALA A 222 14.66 -5.39 36.21
C ALA A 222 14.46 -6.17 34.90
N ASP A 223 14.61 -5.54 33.73
CA ASP A 223 14.54 -6.23 32.42
C ASP A 223 15.69 -7.21 32.21
N ARG A 224 16.91 -6.90 32.69
CA ARG A 224 18.04 -7.86 32.68
C ARG A 224 17.85 -9.03 33.65
N LEU A 225 17.00 -8.86 34.66
CA LEU A 225 16.68 -9.92 35.62
C LEU A 225 15.60 -10.84 35.06
N LEU A 226 14.57 -10.31 34.39
CA LEU A 226 13.59 -11.13 33.64
C LEU A 226 14.27 -11.99 32.56
N ASP A 227 15.31 -11.46 31.90
CA ASP A 227 16.13 -12.20 30.93
C ASP A 227 17.09 -13.23 31.60
N ARG A 228 17.40 -13.07 32.90
CA ARG A 228 18.20 -14.02 33.69
C ARG A 228 17.39 -15.08 34.42
N PHE A 229 16.13 -14.81 34.75
CA PHE A 229 15.20 -15.77 35.36
C PHE A 229 14.55 -16.71 34.35
N ASP A 230 14.80 -16.48 33.06
CA ASP A 230 14.49 -17.42 31.99
C ASP A 230 15.53 -18.57 31.94
N THR A 231 15.69 -19.28 33.07
CA THR A 231 16.33 -20.60 33.07
C THR A 231 15.39 -21.65 32.47
N TRP A 232 14.94 -21.39 31.23
CA TRP A 232 14.46 -22.40 30.30
C TRP A 232 15.50 -22.57 29.19
N ARG A 233 16.69 -23.02 29.61
CA ARG A 233 17.74 -23.45 28.69
C ARG A 233 17.40 -24.87 28.24
N ASP A 234 16.69 -24.97 27.12
CA ASP A 234 16.91 -26.03 26.16
C ASP A 234 16.67 -25.49 24.75
N ASN A 235 17.71 -25.62 23.93
CA ASN A 235 17.91 -25.05 22.60
C ASN A 235 18.17 -23.54 22.50
N LYS A 236 19.40 -23.20 22.09
CA LYS A 236 19.94 -21.86 21.79
C LYS A 236 19.13 -21.02 20.78
N ASN A 237 17.98 -21.50 20.28
CA ASN A 237 17.24 -20.89 19.18
C ASN A 237 15.74 -20.60 19.45
N SER A 238 15.16 -20.94 20.60
CA SER A 238 13.75 -20.66 20.89
C SER A 238 13.57 -19.90 22.20
N THR A 239 14.12 -18.68 22.25
CA THR A 239 13.75 -17.71 23.29
C THR A 239 12.26 -17.38 23.17
N PRO A 240 11.52 -17.24 24.27
CA PRO A 240 10.22 -16.58 24.22
C PRO A 240 10.44 -15.16 23.69
N ARG A 241 9.69 -14.79 22.65
CA ARG A 241 9.88 -13.50 21.99
C ARG A 241 8.68 -12.63 22.28
N ARG A 242 8.93 -11.51 22.96
CA ARG A 242 8.06 -10.33 22.85
C ARG A 242 7.98 -9.96 21.37
N ALA A 243 6.78 -9.82 20.85
CA ALA A 243 6.54 -9.51 19.45
C ALA A 243 5.42 -8.48 19.32
N LEU A 244 5.38 -7.79 18.18
CA LEU A 244 4.24 -6.96 17.80
C LEU A 244 3.33 -7.79 16.89
N TYR A 245 2.05 -7.85 17.23
CA TYR A 245 1.00 -8.47 16.42
C TYR A 245 -0.14 -7.46 16.26
N ASP A 246 -0.34 -6.96 15.04
CA ASP A 246 -1.36 -5.94 14.72
C ASP A 246 -1.38 -4.76 15.71
N GLU A 247 -0.23 -4.13 15.93
CA GLU A 247 -0.05 -3.02 16.89
C GLU A 247 -0.12 -3.41 18.38
N TYR A 248 -0.46 -4.66 18.73
CA TYR A 248 -0.45 -5.14 20.11
C TYR A 248 0.88 -5.80 20.47
N ILE A 249 1.39 -5.48 21.65
CA ILE A 249 2.56 -6.17 22.22
C ILE A 249 2.09 -7.50 22.79
N VAL A 250 2.61 -8.58 22.22
CA VAL A 250 2.26 -9.95 22.59
C VAL A 250 3.46 -10.73 23.11
N TRP A 251 3.17 -11.71 23.96
CA TRP A 251 4.11 -12.70 24.44
C TRP A 251 3.93 -14.01 23.68
N THR A 252 5.04 -14.63 23.28
CA THR A 252 5.01 -15.92 22.59
C THR A 252 5.70 -16.99 23.42
N LYS A 253 4.98 -18.07 23.75
CA LYS A 253 5.53 -19.23 24.45
C LYS A 253 5.54 -20.44 23.53
N ALA A 254 6.72 -21.01 23.30
CA ALA A 254 6.87 -22.22 22.52
C ALA A 254 6.40 -23.45 23.31
N VAL A 255 5.60 -24.28 22.65
CA VAL A 255 5.32 -25.64 23.08
C VAL A 255 5.94 -26.58 22.05
N LEU A 256 6.93 -27.34 22.51
CA LEU A 256 7.53 -28.42 21.74
C LEU A 256 6.51 -29.54 21.62
N VAL A 257 5.98 -29.71 20.42
CA VAL A 257 5.10 -30.83 20.10
C VAL A 257 5.94 -31.79 19.28
N SER A 258 6.34 -32.92 19.87
CA SER A 258 7.20 -33.94 19.27
C SER A 258 6.58 -34.57 18.01
N GLY A 259 6.62 -33.87 16.88
CA GLY A 259 6.15 -34.36 15.57
C GLY A 259 4.64 -34.55 15.44
N GLN A 260 3.83 -34.31 16.48
CA GLN A 260 2.38 -34.47 16.40
C GLN A 260 1.74 -33.30 15.65
N LYS A 261 0.87 -33.62 14.68
CA LYS A 261 0.11 -32.62 13.92
C LYS A 261 -1.13 -32.19 14.71
N LEU A 262 -1.41 -30.89 14.68
CA LEU A 262 -2.62 -30.32 15.28
C LEU A 262 -3.89 -30.92 14.64
N ARG A 263 -4.70 -31.58 15.45
CA ARG A 263 -6.02 -32.12 15.11
C ARG A 263 -7.05 -31.00 15.15
N SER A 264 -7.44 -30.48 13.99
CA SER A 264 -8.51 -29.48 13.88
C SER A 264 -9.91 -30.10 13.94
N GLY A 265 -10.19 -30.87 15.01
CA GLY A 265 -11.51 -31.46 15.25
C GLY A 265 -12.55 -30.40 15.65
N ARG A 266 -13.85 -30.71 15.49
CA ARG A 266 -14.95 -29.77 15.85
C ARG A 266 -14.86 -29.30 17.31
N ASN A 267 -14.60 -30.22 18.24
CA ASN A 267 -14.49 -29.91 19.67
C ASN A 267 -13.31 -28.98 19.96
N PHE A 268 -12.16 -29.23 19.33
CA PHE A 268 -11.00 -28.35 19.42
C PHE A 268 -11.30 -26.95 18.88
N LEU A 269 -11.91 -26.85 17.70
CA LEU A 269 -12.24 -25.57 17.07
C LEU A 269 -13.26 -24.76 17.88
N SER A 270 -14.24 -25.42 18.49
CA SER A 270 -15.19 -24.77 19.41
C SER A 270 -14.46 -24.21 20.63
N TYR A 271 -13.66 -25.06 21.30
CA TYR A 271 -12.96 -24.70 22.53
C TYR A 271 -11.95 -23.57 22.32
N ILE A 272 -11.12 -23.64 21.28
CA ILE A 272 -10.10 -22.61 21.02
C ILE A 272 -10.72 -21.25 20.66
N ASN A 273 -11.90 -21.27 20.02
CA ASN A 273 -12.64 -20.05 19.71
C ASN A 273 -13.26 -19.44 20.97
N GLU A 274 -13.84 -20.26 21.86
CA GLU A 274 -14.29 -19.79 23.17
C GLU A 274 -13.14 -19.21 24.00
N LEU A 275 -11.97 -19.88 24.00
CA LEU A 275 -10.78 -19.40 24.70
C LEU A 275 -10.24 -18.08 24.16
N ARG A 276 -10.29 -17.88 22.84
CA ARG A 276 -9.90 -16.60 22.21
C ARG A 276 -10.86 -15.47 22.56
N ASN A 277 -12.14 -15.76 22.66
CA ASN A 277 -13.18 -14.76 22.96
C ASN A 277 -13.35 -14.51 24.45
N PHE A 278 -12.78 -15.37 25.31
CA PHE A 278 -12.79 -15.18 26.75
C PHE A 278 -11.94 -13.98 27.18
N HIS A 279 -12.57 -13.04 27.88
CA HIS A 279 -11.90 -11.84 28.36
C HIS A 279 -12.28 -11.57 29.81
N HIS A 280 -11.26 -11.42 30.66
CA HIS A 280 -11.42 -11.03 32.06
C HIS A 280 -10.23 -10.17 32.49
N PRO A 281 -10.42 -9.13 33.33
CA PRO A 281 -9.33 -8.26 33.78
C PRO A 281 -8.16 -8.99 34.47
N ASN A 282 -8.43 -10.11 35.14
CA ASN A 282 -7.45 -10.90 35.88
C ASN A 282 -7.08 -12.24 35.22
N VAL A 283 -7.40 -12.42 33.94
CA VAL A 283 -6.93 -13.56 33.14
C VAL A 283 -6.23 -13.03 31.90
N VAL A 284 -5.06 -13.58 31.59
CA VAL A 284 -4.26 -13.14 30.45
C VAL A 284 -5.01 -13.46 29.15
N LYS A 285 -5.20 -12.45 28.30
CA LYS A 285 -5.92 -12.62 27.03
C LYS A 285 -5.14 -13.55 26.10
N PHE A 286 -5.84 -14.56 25.59
CA PHE A 286 -5.32 -15.47 24.57
C PHE A 286 -5.69 -14.97 23.17
N PHE A 287 -4.68 -14.74 22.31
CA PHE A 287 -4.90 -14.28 20.94
C PHE A 287 -5.05 -15.44 19.96
N GLY A 288 -4.26 -16.50 20.15
CA GLY A 288 -4.26 -17.65 19.25
C GLY A 288 -2.96 -18.46 19.30
N LEU A 289 -2.81 -19.33 18.31
CA LEU A 289 -1.66 -20.18 18.09
C LEU A 289 -0.93 -19.73 16.82
N LEU A 290 0.39 -19.64 16.89
CA LEU A 290 1.26 -19.43 15.74
C LEU A 290 2.01 -20.74 15.45
N ARG A 291 1.65 -21.39 14.33
CA ARG A 291 2.20 -22.69 13.95
C ARG A 291 3.52 -22.53 13.19
N ARG A 292 4.56 -23.25 13.63
CA ARG A 292 5.85 -23.33 12.94
C ARG A 292 6.17 -24.79 12.58
N PRO A 293 7.14 -25.04 11.68
CA PRO A 293 7.45 -26.40 11.24
C PRO A 293 7.89 -27.37 12.35
N LYS A 294 8.47 -26.86 13.45
CA LYS A 294 9.04 -27.66 14.54
C LYS A 294 8.30 -27.55 15.87
N ASP A 295 7.49 -26.51 16.05
CA ASP A 295 6.81 -26.20 17.30
C ASP A 295 5.58 -25.32 17.06
N THR A 296 4.75 -25.16 18.10
CA THR A 296 3.62 -24.22 18.07
C THR A 296 3.79 -23.21 19.19
N LEU A 297 3.64 -21.94 18.85
CA LEU A 297 3.73 -20.83 19.79
C LEU A 297 2.32 -20.46 20.28
N PHE A 298 2.13 -20.41 21.59
CA PHE A 298 0.97 -19.79 22.20
C PHE A 298 1.19 -18.29 22.27
N VAL A 299 0.23 -17.51 21.78
CA VAL A 299 0.32 -16.06 21.71
C VAL A 299 -0.68 -15.42 22.66
N THR A 300 -0.15 -14.67 23.63
CA THR A 300 -0.93 -14.02 24.70
C THR A 300 -0.57 -12.56 24.86
N GLU A 301 -1.38 -11.84 25.63
CA GLU A 301 -1.03 -10.51 26.12
C GLU A 301 0.31 -10.50 26.87
N TRP A 302 1.09 -9.44 26.67
CA TRP A 302 2.34 -9.20 27.38
C TRP A 302 2.12 -8.55 28.75
N CYS A 303 2.71 -9.12 29.79
CA CYS A 303 2.73 -8.55 31.15
C CYS A 303 4.14 -8.08 31.47
N SER A 304 4.35 -6.75 31.46
CA SER A 304 5.69 -6.14 31.48
C SER A 304 6.50 -6.33 32.76
N ARG A 305 5.88 -6.74 33.87
CA ARG A 305 6.58 -6.94 35.16
C ARG A 305 6.89 -8.41 35.46
N GLY A 306 6.59 -9.31 34.53
CA GLY A 306 6.90 -10.73 34.66
C GLY A 306 6.00 -11.47 35.65
N ASP A 307 6.50 -12.59 36.18
CA ASP A 307 5.79 -13.40 37.16
C ASP A 307 5.82 -12.81 38.57
N VAL A 308 4.84 -13.18 39.40
CA VAL A 308 4.67 -12.62 40.74
C VAL A 308 5.87 -12.89 41.65
N ARG A 309 6.55 -14.04 41.53
CA ARG A 309 7.72 -14.35 42.36
C ARG A 309 8.86 -13.38 42.03
N SER A 310 9.18 -13.26 40.74
CA SER A 310 10.21 -12.32 40.27
C SER A 310 9.87 -10.87 40.62
N PHE A 311 8.59 -10.50 40.54
CA PHE A 311 8.10 -9.17 40.91
C PHE A 311 8.30 -8.87 42.41
N LEU A 312 8.01 -9.82 43.31
CA LEU A 312 8.21 -9.66 44.75
C LEU A 312 9.70 -9.62 45.14
N GLU A 313 10.55 -10.45 44.52
CA GLU A 313 11.97 -10.56 44.87
C GLU A 313 12.83 -9.38 44.35
N HIS A 314 12.49 -8.81 43.20
CA HIS A 314 13.37 -7.88 42.46
C HIS A 314 12.82 -6.47 42.28
N SER A 315 11.76 -6.09 43.01
CA SER A 315 11.17 -4.73 42.96
C SER A 315 12.06 -3.67 43.62
N THR A 316 13.25 -3.43 43.06
CA THR A 316 14.22 -2.43 43.55
C THR A 316 13.73 -0.99 43.49
N HIS A 317 12.71 -0.69 42.66
CA HIS A 317 12.18 0.66 42.44
C HIS A 317 10.76 0.88 43.01
N ILE A 318 10.10 -0.17 43.51
CA ILE A 318 8.71 -0.10 43.99
C ILE A 318 8.66 -0.77 45.35
N TYR A 319 8.48 0.02 46.41
CA TYR A 319 8.10 -0.52 47.72
C TYR A 319 6.70 -1.16 47.61
N ILE A 320 6.63 -2.46 47.88
CA ILE A 320 5.39 -3.25 47.87
C ILE A 320 4.79 -3.20 49.28
N ASP A 321 3.95 -2.19 49.50
CA ASP A 321 3.16 -2.07 50.72
C ASP A 321 2.01 -3.10 50.77
N TRP A 322 1.33 -3.15 51.91
CA TRP A 322 0.19 -4.06 52.09
C TRP A 322 -0.97 -3.74 51.14
N ASP A 323 -1.16 -2.49 50.72
CA ASP A 323 -2.25 -2.12 49.82
C ASP A 323 -2.06 -2.75 48.44
N ILE A 324 -0.82 -2.79 47.95
CA ILE A 324 -0.46 -3.53 46.73
C ILE A 324 -0.65 -5.03 46.94
N ARG A 325 -0.20 -5.60 48.07
CA ARG A 325 -0.37 -7.04 48.36
C ARG A 325 -1.84 -7.45 48.35
N TYR A 326 -2.72 -6.70 49.02
CA TYR A 326 -4.16 -6.94 48.98
C TYR A 326 -4.72 -6.80 47.57
N SER A 327 -4.23 -5.84 46.79
CA SER A 327 -4.68 -5.68 45.40
C SER A 327 -4.29 -6.89 44.54
N LEU A 328 -3.09 -7.46 44.72
CA LEU A 328 -2.64 -8.68 44.02
C LEU A 328 -3.44 -9.91 44.47
N ILE A 329 -3.70 -10.04 45.78
CA ILE A 329 -4.52 -11.13 46.34
C ILE A 329 -5.95 -11.05 45.79
N ARG A 330 -6.56 -9.88 45.77
CA ARG A 330 -7.90 -9.69 45.19
C ARG A 330 -7.93 -10.05 43.71
N ASP A 331 -6.95 -9.57 42.95
CA ASP A 331 -6.80 -9.85 41.52
C ASP A 331 -6.66 -11.37 41.28
N LEU A 332 -5.90 -12.08 42.14
CA LEU A 332 -5.80 -13.54 42.13
C LEU A 332 -7.14 -14.22 42.40
N LEU A 333 -7.86 -13.83 43.46
CA LEU A 333 -9.17 -14.38 43.81
C LEU A 333 -10.18 -14.23 42.67
N GLN A 334 -10.26 -13.02 42.09
CA GLN A 334 -11.16 -12.72 40.98
C GLN A 334 -10.78 -13.51 39.72
N GLY A 335 -9.48 -13.68 39.45
CA GLY A 335 -9.00 -14.50 38.34
C GLY A 335 -9.38 -15.97 38.49
N VAL A 336 -9.19 -16.56 39.67
CA VAL A 336 -9.55 -17.96 39.95
C VAL A 336 -11.05 -18.16 39.85
N ALA A 337 -11.85 -17.27 40.46
CA ALA A 337 -13.30 -17.31 40.39
C ALA A 337 -13.80 -17.22 38.93
N ALA A 338 -13.25 -16.31 38.12
CA ALA A 338 -13.61 -16.17 36.72
C ALA A 338 -13.31 -17.42 35.90
N ILE A 339 -12.18 -18.10 36.15
CA ILE A 339 -11.84 -19.36 35.47
C ILE A 339 -12.81 -20.47 35.89
N HIS A 340 -13.10 -20.61 37.19
CA HIS A 340 -13.99 -21.64 37.72
C HIS A 340 -15.42 -21.52 37.21
N GLN A 341 -15.91 -20.29 37.02
CA GLN A 341 -17.24 -20.00 36.49
C GLN A 341 -17.31 -20.05 34.95
N SER A 342 -16.17 -20.12 34.27
CA SER A 342 -16.09 -20.19 32.82
C SER A 342 -16.15 -21.63 32.27
N PHE A 343 -16.23 -21.77 30.95
CA PHE A 343 -16.11 -23.05 30.24
C PHE A 343 -14.78 -23.78 30.49
N ILE A 344 -13.75 -23.09 30.99
CA ILE A 344 -12.44 -23.67 31.32
C ILE A 344 -12.53 -24.56 32.58
N ARG A 345 -13.43 -24.24 33.52
CA ARG A 345 -13.73 -24.95 34.78
C ARG A 345 -12.63 -24.94 35.84
N TYR A 346 -11.36 -25.05 35.47
CA TYR A 346 -10.21 -25.01 36.37
C TYR A 346 -8.94 -24.60 35.62
N HIS A 347 -7.97 -24.01 36.31
CA HIS A 347 -6.75 -23.49 35.71
C HIS A 347 -5.78 -24.61 35.31
N GLY A 348 -5.56 -25.60 36.18
CA GLY A 348 -4.80 -26.82 35.85
C GLY A 348 -3.28 -26.72 35.97
N SER A 349 -2.74 -25.58 36.44
CA SER A 349 -1.30 -25.37 36.67
C SER A 349 -1.06 -24.03 37.39
N LEU A 350 -1.82 -23.79 38.46
CA LEU A 350 -1.73 -22.53 39.20
C LEU A 350 -0.42 -22.51 40.00
N THR A 351 0.53 -21.70 39.56
CA THR A 351 1.88 -21.58 40.11
C THR A 351 2.31 -20.11 40.09
N PRO A 352 3.40 -19.71 40.77
CA PRO A 352 3.87 -18.33 40.71
C PRO A 352 4.18 -17.88 39.28
N SER A 353 4.71 -18.79 38.45
CA SER A 353 4.97 -18.56 37.03
C SER A 353 3.72 -18.42 36.15
N ALA A 354 2.54 -18.74 36.68
CA ALA A 354 1.25 -18.52 36.02
C ALA A 354 0.62 -17.19 36.44
N CYS A 355 1.07 -16.56 37.52
CA CYS A 355 0.57 -15.27 37.98
C CYS A 355 1.47 -14.16 37.43
N LEU A 356 1.02 -13.46 36.39
CA LEU A 356 1.79 -12.39 35.76
C LEU A 356 1.32 -11.01 36.23
N VAL A 357 2.24 -10.06 36.31
CA VAL A 357 1.96 -8.67 36.69
C VAL A 357 2.19 -7.76 35.49
N ASN A 358 1.18 -6.95 35.16
CA ASN A 358 1.29 -5.97 34.08
C ASN A 358 1.87 -4.62 34.56
N SER A 359 2.06 -3.67 33.64
CA SER A 359 2.55 -2.31 33.94
C SER A 359 1.70 -1.57 34.97
N HIS A 360 0.41 -1.90 35.06
CA HIS A 360 -0.57 -1.27 35.95
C HIS A 360 -0.72 -1.96 37.31
N LEU A 361 0.21 -2.86 37.65
CA LEU A 361 0.20 -3.65 38.88
C LEU A 361 -1.09 -4.46 39.07
N ASN A 362 -1.64 -4.98 37.97
CA ASN A 362 -2.71 -5.97 38.02
C ASN A 362 -2.12 -7.36 37.89
N LEU A 363 -2.56 -8.27 38.75
CA LEU A 363 -2.25 -9.69 38.62
C LEU A 363 -3.22 -10.32 37.61
N LYS A 364 -2.66 -11.04 36.64
CA LYS A 364 -3.39 -11.80 35.64
C LYS A 364 -2.93 -13.26 35.60
N LEU A 365 -3.88 -14.18 35.54
CA LEU A 365 -3.61 -15.61 35.43
C LEU A 365 -3.35 -16.02 33.98
N ALA A 366 -2.16 -16.54 33.73
CA ALA A 366 -1.69 -17.06 32.44
C ALA A 366 -1.82 -18.58 32.38
N LYS A 367 -1.81 -19.16 31.17
CA LYS A 367 -1.88 -20.62 30.92
C LYS A 367 -3.25 -21.27 31.21
N ALA A 368 -4.27 -20.50 31.59
CA ALA A 368 -5.63 -21.01 31.71
C ALA A 368 -6.12 -21.63 30.39
N GLY A 369 -6.68 -22.84 30.46
CA GLY A 369 -7.20 -23.57 29.28
C GLY A 369 -6.14 -24.23 28.38
N TYR A 370 -4.84 -24.04 28.63
CA TYR A 370 -3.79 -24.60 27.78
C TYR A 370 -3.80 -26.14 27.77
N ARG A 371 -4.09 -26.75 28.93
CA ARG A 371 -4.17 -28.20 29.08
C ARG A 371 -5.20 -28.81 28.12
N GLU A 372 -6.37 -28.20 28.01
CA GLU A 372 -7.44 -28.68 27.14
C GLU A 372 -7.14 -28.39 25.66
N VAL A 373 -6.48 -27.28 25.33
CA VAL A 373 -5.94 -27.03 23.97
C VAL A 373 -4.96 -28.12 23.57
N LEU A 374 -4.05 -28.52 24.47
CA LEU A 374 -3.06 -29.56 24.20
C LEU A 374 -3.70 -30.96 24.09
N ARG A 375 -4.68 -31.25 24.95
CA ARG A 375 -5.44 -32.50 24.92
C ARG A 375 -6.26 -32.64 23.64
N LEU A 376 -7.13 -31.67 23.32
CA LEU A 376 -8.01 -31.71 22.15
C LEU A 376 -7.25 -31.52 20.84
N GLY A 377 -6.25 -30.64 20.84
CA GLY A 377 -5.50 -30.24 19.65
C GLY A 377 -4.39 -31.21 19.29
N TYR A 378 -3.65 -31.76 20.25
CA TYR A 378 -2.51 -32.63 19.96
C TYR A 378 -2.75 -34.08 20.42
N GLY A 379 -3.74 -34.34 21.27
CA GLY A 379 -3.96 -35.68 21.84
C GLY A 379 -2.93 -36.02 22.92
N LEU A 380 -2.34 -35.00 23.54
CA LEU A 380 -1.41 -35.17 24.65
C LEU A 380 -2.21 -35.31 25.94
N GLU A 381 -2.46 -36.56 26.36
CA GLU A 381 -3.18 -36.86 27.60
C GLU A 381 -2.26 -36.76 28.83
N ASN A 382 -0.97 -37.12 28.66
CA ASN A 382 0.05 -37.12 29.72
C ASN A 382 1.18 -36.13 29.40
N ILE A 383 0.92 -34.83 29.54
CA ILE A 383 1.93 -33.77 29.28
C ILE A 383 2.99 -33.70 30.41
N GLU A 384 2.89 -34.60 31.39
CA GLU A 384 3.35 -34.38 32.75
C GLU A 384 4.66 -35.07 33.13
N GLU A 385 5.07 -36.19 32.51
CA GLU A 385 6.33 -36.86 32.88
C GLU A 385 7.57 -35.97 32.64
N ASP A 386 7.58 -35.19 31.56
CA ASP A 386 8.68 -34.27 31.24
C ASP A 386 8.58 -32.91 31.95
N LEU A 387 7.39 -32.51 32.39
CA LEU A 387 7.20 -31.27 33.16
C LEU A 387 7.44 -31.52 34.66
N ILE A 388 6.88 -32.57 35.26
CA ILE A 388 6.96 -32.79 36.71
C ILE A 388 8.40 -33.02 37.19
N SER A 389 9.23 -33.68 36.37
CA SER A 389 10.65 -33.89 36.66
C SER A 389 11.46 -32.57 36.72
N LYS A 390 11.01 -31.54 35.98
CA LYS A 390 11.65 -30.21 35.88
C LYS A 390 11.21 -29.22 36.98
N TYR A 391 10.03 -29.41 37.60
CA TYR A 391 9.42 -28.47 38.56
C TYR A 391 9.53 -28.93 40.03
N ARG A 392 10.65 -29.54 40.42
CA ARG A 392 10.90 -30.00 41.81
C ARG A 392 10.69 -28.89 42.87
N LYS A 393 10.86 -27.61 42.51
CA LYS A 393 10.69 -26.43 43.38
C LYS A 393 9.25 -25.94 43.56
N ASP A 394 8.33 -26.31 42.67
CA ASP A 394 6.94 -25.82 42.72
C ASP A 394 5.96 -26.89 43.27
N LYS A 395 6.49 -28.03 43.75
CA LYS A 395 5.69 -29.09 44.39
C LYS A 395 4.84 -28.58 45.56
N VAL A 396 5.25 -27.51 46.21
CA VAL A 396 4.56 -26.92 47.36
C VAL A 396 3.18 -26.36 46.98
N PHE A 397 2.99 -26.00 45.71
CA PHE A 397 1.72 -25.49 45.19
C PHE A 397 0.76 -26.61 44.76
N PHE A 398 1.22 -27.87 44.74
CA PHE A 398 0.39 -29.01 44.37
C PHE A 398 -0.40 -29.51 45.58
N SER A 399 -1.69 -29.74 45.35
CA SER A 399 -2.58 -30.22 46.39
C SER A 399 -2.33 -31.70 46.74
N PRO A 400 -2.61 -32.12 47.98
CA PRO A 400 -2.37 -33.49 48.42
C PRO A 400 -3.02 -34.55 47.53
N GLU A 401 -4.24 -34.33 47.06
CA GLU A 401 -4.97 -35.25 46.19
C GLU A 401 -4.36 -35.35 44.78
N TYR A 402 -3.84 -34.25 44.25
CA TYR A 402 -3.16 -34.26 42.97
C TYR A 402 -1.85 -35.04 43.04
N VAL A 403 -1.10 -34.87 44.13
CA VAL A 403 0.13 -35.65 44.38
C VAL A 403 -0.20 -37.12 44.63
N ALA A 404 -1.26 -37.43 45.36
CA ALA A 404 -1.68 -38.81 45.68
C ALA A 404 -2.13 -39.60 44.44
N THR A 405 -2.70 -38.93 43.44
CA THR A 405 -3.14 -39.54 42.17
C THR A 405 -2.02 -39.64 41.13
N GLU A 406 -0.76 -39.53 41.54
CA GLU A 406 0.40 -39.45 40.64
C GLU A 406 0.20 -38.40 39.54
N PHE A 407 -0.34 -37.24 39.94
CA PHE A 407 -0.55 -36.07 39.09
C PHE A 407 -1.63 -36.22 38.01
N GLN A 408 -2.49 -37.24 38.10
CA GLN A 408 -3.49 -37.48 37.04
C GLN A 408 -4.71 -36.54 37.09
N LEU A 409 -5.16 -36.14 38.29
CA LEU A 409 -6.45 -35.47 38.50
C LEU A 409 -6.30 -34.07 39.10
N TRP A 410 -6.18 -33.05 38.24
CA TRP A 410 -6.31 -31.66 38.68
C TRP A 410 -7.78 -31.23 38.68
N SER A 411 -8.23 -30.63 39.78
CA SER A 411 -9.61 -30.14 39.96
C SER A 411 -9.65 -28.64 40.27
N SER A 412 -10.86 -28.06 40.30
CA SER A 412 -11.04 -26.69 40.83
C SER A 412 -10.56 -26.57 42.27
N GLN A 413 -10.72 -27.61 43.10
CA GLN A 413 -10.22 -27.62 44.48
C GLN A 413 -8.70 -27.69 44.58
N SER A 414 -8.04 -28.23 43.56
CA SER A 414 -6.57 -28.18 43.45
C SER A 414 -6.08 -26.76 43.15
N ASP A 415 -6.84 -25.96 42.40
CA ASP A 415 -6.55 -24.53 42.23
C ASP A 415 -6.73 -23.74 43.54
N ILE A 416 -7.75 -24.05 44.35
CA ILE A 416 -7.99 -23.38 45.64
C ILE A 416 -6.83 -23.61 46.60
N TYR A 417 -6.31 -24.83 46.66
CA TYR A 417 -5.11 -25.13 47.44
C TYR A 417 -3.89 -24.32 46.96
N ALA A 418 -3.62 -24.34 45.65
CA ALA A 418 -2.52 -23.59 45.06
C ALA A 418 -2.65 -22.07 45.29
N MET A 419 -3.88 -21.55 45.25
CA MET A 419 -4.21 -20.17 45.55
C MET A 419 -3.88 -19.80 47.00
N GLY A 420 -4.19 -20.66 47.97
CA GLY A 420 -3.79 -20.46 49.38
C GLY A 420 -2.27 -20.34 49.54
N GLN A 421 -1.52 -21.21 48.86
CA GLN A 421 -0.05 -21.17 48.85
C GLN A 421 0.50 -19.90 48.17
N LEU A 422 -0.16 -19.41 47.12
CA LEU A 422 0.21 -18.15 46.46
C LEU A 422 -0.10 -16.92 47.33
N ILE A 423 -1.21 -16.91 48.06
CA ILE A 423 -1.52 -15.85 49.02
C ILE A 423 -0.43 -15.80 50.09
N PHE A 424 -0.01 -16.96 50.62
CA PHE A 424 1.11 -17.03 51.55
C PHE A 424 2.42 -16.48 50.96
N LEU A 425 2.74 -16.85 49.71
CA LEU A 425 3.92 -16.33 49.00
C LEU A 425 3.93 -14.79 48.91
N ILE A 426 2.77 -14.19 48.63
CA ILE A 426 2.59 -12.73 48.57
C ILE A 426 2.72 -12.10 49.97
N GLN A 427 2.30 -12.79 51.03
CA GLN A 427 2.45 -12.31 52.40
C GLN A 427 3.91 -12.28 52.87
N LYS A 428 4.75 -13.20 52.39
CA LYS A 428 6.11 -13.45 52.91
C LYS A 428 7.24 -13.04 51.96
N ASP A 429 6.99 -12.09 51.05
CA ASP A 429 8.01 -11.57 50.13
C ASP A 429 8.78 -12.68 49.38
N ALA A 430 8.03 -13.66 48.87
CA ALA A 430 8.52 -14.82 48.12
C ALA A 430 9.25 -15.92 48.92
N GLU A 431 9.27 -15.88 50.26
CA GLU A 431 9.70 -17.04 51.06
C GLU A 431 8.74 -18.23 50.87
N GLN A 432 9.29 -19.42 50.61
CA GLN A 432 8.50 -20.64 50.45
C GLN A 432 8.09 -21.20 51.82
N PRO A 433 6.88 -21.77 51.96
CA PRO A 433 6.53 -22.50 53.18
C PRO A 433 7.41 -23.76 53.30
N ASN A 434 7.93 -24.01 54.50
CA ASN A 434 8.59 -25.28 54.80
C ASN A 434 7.57 -26.42 54.62
N THR A 435 7.92 -27.45 53.86
CA THR A 435 7.05 -28.60 53.65
C THR A 435 6.69 -29.25 54.99
N GLY A 436 5.41 -29.22 55.35
CA GLY A 436 4.88 -29.92 56.54
C GLY A 436 4.66 -29.05 57.78
N GLU A 437 5.00 -27.76 57.77
CA GLU A 437 4.63 -26.84 58.85
C GLU A 437 3.31 -26.12 58.53
N PRO A 438 2.41 -25.93 59.51
CA PRO A 438 1.18 -25.19 59.30
C PRO A 438 1.52 -23.73 58.93
N VAL A 439 0.79 -23.21 57.94
CA VAL A 439 1.04 -21.92 57.29
C VAL A 439 0.74 -20.78 58.27
N PHE A 440 1.71 -20.40 59.11
CA PHE A 440 1.57 -19.32 60.08
C PHE A 440 2.68 -18.28 59.92
N GLY A 441 2.31 -17.01 60.11
CA GLY A 441 3.26 -15.90 60.21
C GLY A 441 2.96 -14.70 59.31
N GLY A 442 1.75 -14.61 58.76
CA GLY A 442 1.28 -13.48 57.98
C GLY A 442 0.38 -12.54 58.78
N ARG A 443 -0.53 -11.86 58.09
CA ARG A 443 -1.58 -11.05 58.69
C ARG A 443 -2.70 -11.97 59.16
N LYS A 444 -3.16 -11.81 60.42
CA LYS A 444 -4.09 -12.76 61.07
C LYS A 444 -5.41 -12.97 60.33
N ASP A 445 -5.87 -11.97 59.60
CA ASP A 445 -7.08 -12.01 58.78
C ASP A 445 -6.89 -12.90 57.53
N LEU A 446 -5.71 -12.88 56.93
CA LEU A 446 -5.37 -13.71 55.77
C LEU A 446 -5.01 -15.15 56.17
N ASP A 447 -4.29 -15.34 57.28
CA ASP A 447 -3.83 -16.66 57.72
C ASP A 447 -5.00 -17.65 57.96
N LYS A 448 -6.15 -17.16 58.46
CA LYS A 448 -7.37 -17.97 58.59
C LYS A 448 -7.88 -18.46 57.24
N PHE A 449 -7.92 -17.56 56.27
CA PHE A 449 -8.41 -17.88 54.93
C PHE A 449 -7.44 -18.79 54.17
N VAL A 450 -6.13 -18.54 54.27
CA VAL A 450 -5.09 -19.42 53.72
C VAL A 450 -5.20 -20.83 54.29
N THR A 451 -5.40 -20.95 55.60
CA THR A 451 -5.59 -22.27 56.26
C THR A 451 -6.81 -22.99 55.70
N TRP A 452 -7.92 -22.27 55.47
CA TRP A 452 -9.13 -22.85 54.90
C TRP A 452 -8.93 -23.30 53.44
N CYS A 453 -8.21 -22.52 52.62
CA CYS A 453 -7.84 -22.91 51.26
C CYS A 453 -6.92 -24.14 51.22
N CYS A 454 -6.04 -24.29 52.21
CA CYS A 454 -5.05 -25.36 52.29
C CYS A 454 -5.52 -26.58 53.10
N ALA A 455 -6.82 -26.77 53.33
CA ALA A 455 -7.37 -27.95 53.98
C ALA A 455 -6.94 -29.24 53.25
N TYR A 456 -6.69 -30.31 54.02
CA TYR A 456 -6.20 -31.58 53.46
C TYR A 456 -7.23 -32.19 52.51
N ASP A 457 -8.47 -32.31 52.98
CA ASP A 457 -9.58 -32.84 52.20
C ASP A 457 -10.13 -31.79 51.22
N PRO A 458 -10.37 -32.12 49.93
CA PRO A 458 -10.84 -31.16 48.93
C PRO A 458 -12.22 -30.55 49.20
N GLU A 459 -13.10 -31.27 49.90
CA GLU A 459 -14.48 -30.83 50.20
C GLU A 459 -14.53 -29.78 51.32
N ASP A 460 -13.51 -29.74 52.18
CA ASP A 460 -13.41 -28.77 53.27
C ASP A 460 -12.88 -27.40 52.81
N ARG A 461 -12.43 -27.30 51.54
CA ARG A 461 -11.89 -26.08 50.94
C ARG A 461 -13.02 -25.18 50.43
N PRO A 462 -12.86 -23.84 50.49
CA PRO A 462 -13.86 -22.91 50.00
C PRO A 462 -14.03 -23.00 48.50
N THR A 463 -15.28 -22.88 48.03
CA THR A 463 -15.59 -22.67 46.62
C THR A 463 -15.42 -21.19 46.24
N SER A 464 -15.34 -20.89 44.94
CA SER A 464 -15.15 -19.51 44.45
C SER A 464 -16.27 -18.53 44.84
N HIS A 465 -17.45 -19.02 45.23
CA HIS A 465 -18.56 -18.21 45.72
C HIS A 465 -18.47 -17.88 47.22
N GLU A 466 -17.64 -18.61 47.97
CA GLU A 466 -17.49 -18.48 49.42
C GLU A 466 -16.29 -17.60 49.83
N PHE A 467 -15.65 -16.96 48.85
CA PHE A 467 -14.52 -16.08 49.10
C PHE A 467 -14.95 -14.86 49.95
N PRO A 468 -14.19 -14.49 50.99
CA PRO A 468 -14.55 -13.40 51.89
C PRO A 468 -14.78 -12.08 51.15
N GLU A 469 -15.93 -11.43 51.38
CA GLU A 469 -16.25 -10.13 50.77
C GLU A 469 -15.19 -9.05 51.06
N ALA A 470 -14.57 -9.11 52.25
CA ALA A 470 -13.50 -8.20 52.64
C ALA A 470 -12.25 -8.28 51.75
N LEU A 471 -12.00 -9.43 51.11
CA LEU A 471 -10.85 -9.65 50.21
C LEU A 471 -11.23 -9.48 48.74
N THR A 472 -12.51 -9.60 48.39
CA THR A 472 -12.99 -9.52 47.00
C THR A 472 -13.53 -8.14 46.63
N ARG A 473 -14.04 -7.36 47.60
CA ARG A 473 -14.51 -5.99 47.35
C ARG A 473 -13.34 -4.99 47.25
N PRO A 474 -13.42 -4.00 46.35
CA PRO A 474 -12.43 -2.93 46.30
C PRO A 474 -12.56 -2.04 47.54
N ASN A 475 -11.47 -1.89 48.30
CA ASN A 475 -11.36 -0.84 49.31
C ASN A 475 -11.10 0.50 48.58
N ASP A 476 -11.94 1.51 48.79
CA ASP A 476 -11.87 2.79 48.07
C ASP A 476 -10.48 3.45 48.18
N TYR A 477 -9.84 3.30 49.33
CA TYR A 477 -8.47 3.77 49.58
C TYR A 477 -7.44 3.12 48.65
N ASN A 478 -7.54 1.81 48.41
CA ASN A 478 -6.58 1.05 47.59
C ASN A 478 -6.79 1.33 46.10
N VAL A 479 -7.97 1.75 45.68
CA VAL A 479 -8.23 2.15 44.29
C VAL A 479 -7.58 3.50 43.99
N VAL A 480 -7.72 4.49 44.88
CA VAL A 480 -7.15 5.83 44.68
C VAL A 480 -5.62 5.77 44.66
N THR A 481 -4.98 5.10 45.62
CA THR A 481 -3.51 4.93 45.64
C THR A 481 -3.00 4.17 44.42
N LYS A 482 -3.73 3.14 43.97
CA LYS A 482 -3.42 2.41 42.72
C LYS A 482 -3.56 3.30 41.48
N MET A 483 -4.56 4.18 41.44
CA MET A 483 -4.74 5.14 40.34
C MET A 483 -3.65 6.22 40.32
N LEU A 484 -3.29 6.79 41.47
CA LEU A 484 -2.21 7.78 41.59
C LEU A 484 -0.89 7.20 41.09
N ARG A 485 -0.53 5.99 41.56
CA ARG A 485 0.71 5.33 41.13
C ARG A 485 0.68 4.91 39.65
N ARG A 486 -0.50 4.65 39.07
CA ARG A 486 -0.66 4.46 37.62
C ARG A 486 -0.42 5.75 36.86
N VAL A 487 -0.95 6.88 37.31
CA VAL A 487 -0.77 8.19 36.66
C VAL A 487 0.71 8.57 36.63
N GLU A 488 1.45 8.36 37.72
CA GLU A 488 2.89 8.62 37.77
C GLU A 488 3.67 7.78 36.73
N LEU A 489 3.42 6.47 36.68
CA LEU A 489 4.08 5.57 35.72
C LEU A 489 3.70 5.87 34.27
N TYR A 490 2.42 6.20 34.02
CA TYR A 490 1.97 6.58 32.69
C TYR A 490 2.58 7.90 32.22
N ALA A 491 2.76 8.87 33.11
CA ALA A 491 3.38 10.15 32.78
C ALA A 491 4.83 9.94 32.31
N GLU A 492 5.58 9.12 33.03
CA GLU A 492 6.98 8.80 32.68
C GLU A 492 7.09 8.01 31.37
N GLU A 493 6.23 6.99 31.16
CA GLU A 493 6.20 6.24 29.89
C GLU A 493 5.82 7.13 28.70
N LEU A 494 4.82 8.01 28.89
CA LEU A 494 4.36 8.92 27.85
C LEU A 494 5.42 9.96 27.50
N GLU A 495 6.09 10.54 28.48
CA GLU A 495 7.16 11.52 28.27
C GLU A 495 8.29 10.91 27.43
N ASN A 496 8.72 9.69 27.78
CA ASN A 496 9.73 8.96 27.01
C ASN A 496 9.27 8.65 25.58
N ALA A 497 8.01 8.25 25.40
CA ALA A 497 7.46 7.95 24.07
C ALA A 497 7.34 9.21 23.19
N VAL A 498 6.91 10.33 23.77
CA VAL A 498 6.83 11.62 23.08
C VAL A 498 8.22 12.06 22.65
N LEU A 499 9.22 12.01 23.53
CA LEU A 499 10.61 12.37 23.22
C LEU A 499 11.20 11.52 22.08
N ALA A 500 10.94 10.21 22.08
CA ALA A 500 11.38 9.34 21.00
C ALA A 500 10.71 9.72 19.67
N ARG A 501 9.40 9.96 19.69
CA ARG A 501 8.64 10.26 18.47
C ARG A 501 8.96 11.65 17.90
N THR A 502 9.21 12.64 18.76
CA THR A 502 9.67 13.97 18.32
C THR A 502 11.04 13.89 17.66
N SER A 503 11.97 13.09 18.21
CA SER A 503 13.30 12.86 17.61
C SER A 503 13.22 12.18 16.23
N GLU A 504 12.36 11.17 16.08
CA GLU A 504 12.12 10.52 14.79
C GLU A 504 11.52 11.48 13.75
N LEU A 505 10.55 12.31 14.18
CA LEU A 505 9.93 13.31 13.31
C LEU A 505 10.95 14.36 12.84
N GLU A 506 11.83 14.82 13.74
CA GLU A 506 12.91 15.76 13.40
C GLU A 506 13.87 15.15 12.37
N GLN A 507 14.24 13.88 12.50
CA GLN A 507 15.12 13.21 11.54
C GLN A 507 14.46 13.06 10.16
N GLU A 508 13.19 12.66 10.10
CA GLU A 508 12.47 12.55 8.83
C GLU A 508 12.25 13.93 8.19
N GLN A 509 11.97 14.95 8.99
CA GLN A 509 11.85 16.32 8.50
C GLN A 509 13.19 16.82 7.92
N GLN A 510 14.32 16.56 8.57
CA GLN A 510 15.64 16.91 8.03
C GLN A 510 15.93 16.19 6.70
N LYS A 511 15.54 14.93 6.55
CA LYS A 511 15.70 14.19 5.28
C LYS A 511 14.82 14.79 4.18
N CYS A 512 13.56 15.11 4.48
CA CYS A 512 12.66 15.77 3.55
C CYS A 512 13.20 17.14 3.11
N ASP A 513 13.68 17.96 4.05
CA ASP A 513 14.24 19.28 3.77
C ASP A 513 15.51 19.20 2.93
N ALA A 514 16.40 18.25 3.24
CA ALA A 514 17.61 18.01 2.45
C ALA A 514 17.27 17.59 1.01
N LEU A 515 16.28 16.73 0.82
CA LEU A 515 15.81 16.30 -0.50
C LEU A 515 15.14 17.45 -1.28
N LEU A 516 14.34 18.27 -0.60
CA LEU A 516 13.64 19.39 -1.22
C LEU A 516 14.62 20.44 -1.74
N LEU A 517 15.67 20.75 -0.98
CA LEU A 517 16.76 21.65 -1.39
C LEU A 517 17.67 21.05 -2.48
N GLN A 518 17.71 19.73 -2.63
CA GLN A 518 18.41 19.06 -3.74
C GLN A 518 17.61 19.09 -5.04
N MET A 519 16.29 19.31 -4.97
CA MET A 519 15.38 19.25 -6.13
C MET A 519 14.91 20.62 -6.62
N LEU A 520 15.10 21.67 -5.84
CA LEU A 520 14.58 23.01 -6.09
C LEU A 520 15.60 24.08 -5.68
N PRO A 521 15.70 25.20 -6.42
CA PRO A 521 16.47 26.36 -5.99
C PRO A 521 15.97 26.86 -4.63
N THR A 522 16.91 27.34 -3.81
CA THR A 522 16.65 27.68 -2.39
C THR A 522 15.54 28.73 -2.23
N ASN A 523 15.42 29.70 -3.13
CA ASN A 523 14.37 30.72 -3.09
C ASN A 523 12.97 30.13 -3.32
N VAL A 524 12.84 29.20 -4.28
CA VAL A 524 11.59 28.51 -4.61
C VAL A 524 11.20 27.53 -3.50
N ALA A 525 12.17 26.78 -2.97
CA ALA A 525 11.99 25.86 -1.84
C ALA A 525 11.41 26.56 -0.60
N ILE A 526 11.94 27.74 -0.25
CA ILE A 526 11.49 28.52 0.92
C ILE A 526 10.06 29.02 0.73
N ARG A 527 9.73 29.56 -0.45
CA ARG A 527 8.38 30.09 -0.74
C ARG A 527 7.33 28.99 -0.77
N LEU A 528 7.64 27.82 -1.33
CA LEU A 528 6.76 26.65 -1.28
C LEU A 528 6.56 26.13 0.15
N ARG A 529 7.61 26.18 0.99
CA ARG A 529 7.50 25.82 2.42
C ARG A 529 6.57 26.76 3.19
N GLN A 530 6.46 28.02 2.75
CA GLN A 530 5.56 29.02 3.31
C GLN A 530 4.15 28.95 2.72
N GLY A 531 3.89 28.04 1.77
CA GLY A 531 2.59 27.90 1.09
C GLY A 531 2.31 29.00 0.07
N GLU A 532 3.33 29.75 -0.37
CA GLU A 532 3.19 30.79 -1.38
C GLU A 532 3.11 30.19 -2.79
N THR A 533 2.30 30.82 -3.65
CA THR A 533 2.22 30.50 -5.09
C THR A 533 3.33 31.24 -5.87
N ILE A 534 3.90 30.60 -6.89
CA ILE A 534 5.00 31.17 -7.69
C ILE A 534 4.42 31.73 -9.00
N ASP A 535 4.33 33.05 -9.10
CA ASP A 535 3.84 33.72 -10.30
C ASP A 535 4.86 33.70 -11.45
N PRO A 536 4.43 33.71 -12.73
CA PRO A 536 5.32 33.82 -13.88
C PRO A 536 6.16 35.10 -13.84
N GLU A 537 7.47 34.99 -14.07
CA GLU A 537 8.40 36.12 -14.06
C GLU A 537 8.81 36.53 -15.48
N HIS A 538 8.93 37.85 -15.70
CA HIS A 538 9.39 38.42 -16.96
C HIS A 538 10.90 38.69 -16.89
N PHE A 539 11.64 38.14 -17.85
CA PHE A 539 13.08 38.31 -18.00
C PHE A 539 13.39 39.14 -19.25
N SER A 540 14.10 40.27 -19.07
CA SER A 540 14.38 41.21 -20.17
C SER A 540 15.45 40.72 -21.13
N SER A 541 16.40 39.90 -20.66
CA SER A 541 17.61 39.53 -21.38
C SER A 541 17.95 38.06 -21.16
N VAL A 542 17.57 37.22 -22.12
CA VAL A 542 17.75 35.76 -22.05
C VAL A 542 18.31 35.26 -23.38
N THR A 543 19.21 34.28 -23.32
CA THR A 543 19.66 33.53 -24.50
C THR A 543 19.30 32.06 -24.35
N LEU A 544 18.74 31.51 -25.42
CA LEU A 544 18.26 30.14 -25.54
C LEU A 544 19.05 29.42 -26.63
N SER A 545 19.45 28.18 -26.40
CA SER A 545 20.16 27.35 -27.38
C SER A 545 19.49 25.99 -27.54
N PHE A 546 19.23 25.62 -28.79
CA PHE A 546 18.65 24.34 -29.20
C PHE A 546 19.68 23.57 -30.01
N SER A 547 20.14 22.43 -29.48
CA SER A 547 21.15 21.59 -30.13
C SER A 547 20.56 20.24 -30.53
N ASP A 548 20.76 19.84 -31.78
CA ASP A 548 20.33 18.55 -32.33
C ASP A 548 21.46 17.89 -33.14
N VAL A 549 21.46 16.56 -33.20
CA VAL A 549 22.46 15.76 -33.91
C VAL A 549 21.98 15.48 -35.34
N SER A 550 22.59 16.17 -36.31
CA SER A 550 22.32 15.96 -37.73
C SER A 550 22.71 14.53 -38.16
N GLY A 551 21.77 13.83 -38.80
CA GLY A 551 21.94 12.43 -39.23
C GLY A 551 21.61 11.39 -38.16
N PHE A 552 21.12 11.80 -36.99
CA PHE A 552 20.79 10.88 -35.89
C PHE A 552 19.72 9.84 -36.27
N LEU A 553 18.65 10.23 -36.97
CA LEU A 553 17.61 9.30 -37.42
C LEU A 553 18.15 8.18 -38.32
N GLU A 554 19.08 8.51 -39.22
CA GLU A 554 19.73 7.54 -40.12
C GLU A 554 20.71 6.62 -39.36
N PHE A 555 21.41 7.17 -38.37
CA PHE A 555 22.28 6.43 -37.46
C PHE A 555 21.49 5.41 -36.62
N VAL A 556 20.38 5.83 -36.01
CA VAL A 556 19.49 4.94 -35.22
C VAL A 556 18.91 3.83 -36.08
N ALA A 557 18.67 4.09 -37.36
CA ALA A 557 18.12 3.10 -38.28
C ALA A 557 19.09 1.92 -38.54
N HIS A 558 20.41 2.12 -38.43
CA HIS A 558 21.43 1.10 -38.77
C HIS A 558 22.25 0.61 -37.57
N VAL A 559 21.99 1.14 -36.37
CA VAL A 559 22.76 0.83 -35.15
C VAL A 559 21.87 0.19 -34.09
N PRO A 560 22.29 -0.94 -33.47
CA PRO A 560 21.50 -1.60 -32.42
C PRO A 560 21.16 -0.67 -31.24
N ALA A 561 19.96 -0.82 -30.68
CA ALA A 561 19.43 0.03 -29.61
C ALA A 561 20.38 0.20 -28.41
N LEU A 562 21.08 -0.86 -28.00
CA LEU A 562 22.02 -0.80 -26.88
C LEU A 562 23.24 0.10 -27.16
N LYS A 563 23.69 0.18 -28.42
CA LYS A 563 24.77 1.09 -28.83
C LYS A 563 24.26 2.52 -28.96
N VAL A 564 23.04 2.73 -29.44
CA VAL A 564 22.37 4.04 -29.46
C VAL A 564 22.20 4.59 -28.04
N MET A 565 21.75 3.77 -27.09
CA MET A 565 21.61 4.18 -25.69
C MET A 565 22.93 4.58 -25.06
N ARG A 566 24.01 3.82 -25.31
CA ARG A 566 25.36 4.18 -24.84
C ARG A 566 25.86 5.48 -25.47
N PHE A 567 25.61 5.68 -26.77
CA PHE A 567 25.95 6.92 -27.46
C PHE A 567 25.24 8.13 -26.84
N LEU A 568 23.93 8.03 -26.58
CA LEU A 568 23.16 9.10 -25.92
C LEU A 568 23.65 9.39 -24.50
N ASP A 569 23.94 8.35 -23.71
CA ASP A 569 24.48 8.49 -22.36
C ASP A 569 25.87 9.15 -22.36
N GLU A 570 26.76 8.76 -23.27
CA GLU A 570 28.08 9.40 -23.42
C GLU A 570 27.97 10.85 -23.90
N THR A 571 27.05 11.14 -24.81
CA THR A 571 26.78 12.50 -25.32
C THR A 571 26.24 13.40 -24.21
N HIS A 572 25.27 12.93 -23.43
CA HIS A 572 24.75 13.68 -22.29
C HIS A 572 25.80 13.91 -21.22
N LYS A 573 26.61 12.89 -20.88
CA LYS A 573 27.73 13.04 -19.95
C LYS A 573 28.77 14.04 -20.44
N LEU A 574 28.99 14.11 -21.75
CA LEU A 574 29.88 15.12 -22.34
C LEU A 574 29.30 16.52 -22.17
N PHE A 575 28.04 16.72 -22.55
CA PHE A 575 27.38 18.03 -22.44
C PHE A 575 27.25 18.48 -20.99
N ASP A 576 26.86 17.60 -20.07
CA ASP A 576 26.73 17.92 -18.65
C ASP A 576 28.08 18.31 -18.02
N ARG A 577 29.22 17.78 -18.53
CA ARG A 577 30.56 18.25 -18.14
C ARG A 577 30.83 19.66 -18.64
N VAL A 578 30.55 19.94 -19.91
CA VAL A 578 30.82 21.26 -20.52
C VAL A 578 29.97 22.35 -19.86
N ILE A 579 28.70 22.08 -19.56
CA ILE A 579 27.79 23.05 -18.90
C ILE A 579 28.29 23.46 -17.53
N ALA A 580 28.95 22.57 -16.79
CA ALA A 580 29.43 22.86 -15.43
C ALA A 580 30.40 24.05 -15.37
N ASP A 581 31.05 24.39 -16.49
CA ASP A 581 32.02 25.47 -16.59
C ASP A 581 31.40 26.83 -16.99
N PHE A 582 30.09 26.87 -17.32
CA PHE A 582 29.40 28.06 -17.83
C PHE A 582 28.14 28.39 -17.02
N ASP A 583 27.75 29.67 -17.02
CA ASP A 583 26.50 30.11 -16.40
C ASP A 583 25.30 29.84 -17.33
N VAL A 584 25.01 28.56 -17.52
CA VAL A 584 23.94 28.05 -18.38
C VAL A 584 23.07 27.03 -17.63
N TYR A 585 21.77 27.18 -17.79
CA TYR A 585 20.75 26.32 -17.22
C TYR A 585 20.26 25.33 -18.27
N LYS A 586 20.30 24.03 -17.94
CA LYS A 586 19.75 22.97 -18.78
C LYS A 586 18.24 22.90 -18.59
N VAL A 587 17.49 23.08 -19.67
CA VAL A 587 16.03 23.04 -19.65
C VAL A 587 15.56 21.68 -20.19
N GLU A 588 14.67 21.00 -19.47
CA GLU A 588 14.16 19.69 -19.89
C GLU A 588 13.20 19.81 -21.08
N THR A 589 13.53 19.19 -22.22
CA THR A 589 12.71 19.21 -23.43
C THR A 589 11.87 17.97 -23.62
N ILE A 590 10.86 18.11 -24.49
CA ILE A 590 10.11 17.03 -25.10
C ILE A 590 10.70 16.84 -26.51
N GLY A 591 11.42 15.74 -26.75
CA GLY A 591 11.97 15.40 -28.08
C GLY A 591 13.45 14.98 -28.06
N ASP A 592 14.13 15.20 -29.18
CA ASP A 592 15.54 14.86 -29.47
C ASP A 592 16.51 16.05 -29.35
N THR A 593 15.99 17.25 -29.07
CA THR A 593 16.77 18.49 -29.00
C THR A 593 17.24 18.79 -27.58
N TYR A 594 18.54 19.03 -27.41
CA TYR A 594 19.17 19.46 -26.16
C TYR A 594 19.01 20.98 -25.96
N PHE A 595 18.41 21.40 -24.85
CA PHE A 595 17.98 22.78 -24.64
C PHE A 595 18.68 23.46 -23.46
N LEU A 596 19.27 24.61 -23.73
CA LEU A 596 19.99 25.43 -22.76
C LEU A 596 19.44 26.85 -22.72
N ALA A 597 19.47 27.46 -21.55
CA ALA A 597 19.10 28.84 -21.33
C ALA A 597 20.15 29.54 -20.46
N SER A 598 20.33 30.85 -20.65
CA SER A 598 21.13 31.68 -19.75
C SER A 598 20.43 33.02 -19.54
N GLY A 599 20.55 33.59 -18.34
CA GLY A 599 19.72 34.69 -17.87
C GLY A 599 18.41 34.26 -17.19
N VAL A 600 18.21 32.95 -17.01
CA VAL A 600 17.10 32.29 -16.28
C VAL A 600 17.66 31.06 -15.55
N PRO A 601 17.24 30.74 -14.31
CA PRO A 601 16.26 31.45 -13.49
C PRO A 601 16.79 32.75 -12.88
N TYR A 602 18.11 32.95 -12.88
CA TYR A 602 18.74 34.16 -12.36
C TYR A 602 19.23 35.06 -13.51
N PRO A 603 18.89 36.36 -13.52
CA PRO A 603 19.34 37.28 -14.55
C PRO A 603 20.84 37.58 -14.42
N ASN A 604 21.61 37.31 -15.47
CA ASN A 604 23.07 37.54 -15.54
C ASN A 604 23.46 38.75 -16.41
N ARG A 605 22.56 39.74 -16.49
CA ARG A 605 22.75 41.03 -17.18
C ARG A 605 23.00 40.90 -18.69
N VAL A 606 24.26 41.01 -19.12
CA VAL A 606 24.70 41.00 -20.54
C VAL A 606 25.52 39.77 -20.88
N MET A 607 25.74 38.88 -19.90
CA MET A 607 26.59 37.70 -20.08
C MET A 607 25.85 36.53 -20.73
N HIS A 608 24.51 36.49 -20.67
CA HIS A 608 23.68 35.41 -21.20
C HIS A 608 24.09 34.92 -22.61
N ALA A 609 24.28 35.84 -23.55
CA ALA A 609 24.63 35.50 -24.92
C ALA A 609 26.06 34.96 -25.03
N SER A 610 27.01 35.54 -24.30
CA SER A 610 28.41 35.08 -24.28
C SER A 610 28.53 33.68 -23.69
N GLU A 611 27.85 33.42 -22.57
CA GLU A 611 27.90 32.13 -21.86
C GLU A 611 27.35 31.01 -22.74
N VAL A 612 26.18 31.22 -23.37
CA VAL A 612 25.59 30.22 -24.27
C VAL A 612 26.45 30.00 -25.50
N CYS A 613 26.94 31.06 -26.16
CA CYS A 613 27.77 30.90 -27.36
C CYS A 613 29.08 30.16 -27.06
N LYS A 614 29.77 30.47 -25.94
CA LYS A 614 30.99 29.76 -25.55
C LYS A 614 30.72 28.30 -25.20
N CYS A 615 29.65 28.05 -24.44
CA CYS A 615 29.23 26.71 -24.06
C CYS A 615 28.95 25.84 -25.30
N VAL A 616 28.16 26.33 -26.24
CA VAL A 616 27.79 25.63 -27.47
C VAL A 616 29.01 25.36 -28.36
N LEU A 617 29.94 26.32 -28.47
CA LEU A 617 31.17 26.14 -29.24
C LEU A 617 32.05 25.02 -28.65
N ASN A 618 32.19 24.99 -27.32
CA ASN A 618 32.92 23.93 -26.62
C ASN A 618 32.22 22.57 -26.77
N MET A 619 30.89 22.53 -26.63
CA MET A 619 30.11 21.31 -26.87
C MET A 619 30.33 20.77 -28.28
N ARG A 620 30.30 21.65 -29.30
CA ARG A 620 30.49 21.25 -30.70
C ARG A 620 31.91 20.73 -30.95
N TYR A 621 32.91 21.39 -30.39
CA TYR A 621 34.30 20.96 -30.47
C TYR A 621 34.49 19.57 -29.83
N ASP A 622 34.08 19.41 -28.57
CA ASP A 622 34.24 18.17 -27.83
C ASP A 622 33.44 17.01 -28.46
N PHE A 623 32.23 17.28 -28.95
CA PHE A 623 31.41 16.30 -29.65
C PHE A 623 32.11 15.80 -30.92
N SER A 624 32.71 16.71 -31.71
CA SER A 624 33.45 16.35 -32.92
C SER A 624 34.70 15.51 -32.64
N GLN A 625 35.40 15.78 -31.53
CA GLN A 625 36.58 15.02 -31.10
C GLN A 625 36.20 13.63 -30.59
N ARG A 626 35.05 13.50 -29.92
CA ARG A 626 34.60 12.25 -29.31
C ARG A 626 33.99 11.28 -30.33
N PHE A 627 33.33 11.77 -31.38
CA PHE A 627 32.61 10.95 -32.36
C PHE A 627 33.07 11.13 -33.83
N PRO A 628 34.38 11.02 -34.15
CA PRO A 628 34.92 11.36 -35.48
C PRO A 628 34.53 10.37 -36.61
N ILE A 629 34.21 9.12 -36.27
CA ILE A 629 34.02 8.03 -37.25
C ILE A 629 32.59 8.01 -37.83
N GLN A 630 31.63 8.67 -37.20
CA GLN A 630 30.19 8.49 -37.49
C GLN A 630 29.58 9.56 -38.41
N LYS A 631 30.35 10.55 -38.89
CA LYS A 631 29.86 11.71 -39.68
C LYS A 631 28.70 12.49 -39.04
N LEU A 632 28.41 12.28 -37.75
CA LEU A 632 27.37 13.01 -37.03
C LEU A 632 27.86 14.43 -36.72
N GLN A 633 27.00 15.43 -36.94
CA GLN A 633 27.31 16.83 -36.67
C GLN A 633 26.32 17.39 -35.65
N LEU A 634 26.83 18.10 -34.65
CA LEU A 634 26.00 18.85 -33.71
C LEU A 634 25.60 20.18 -34.35
N ARG A 635 24.31 20.34 -34.63
CA ARG A 635 23.70 21.58 -35.11
C ARG A 635 23.15 22.36 -33.93
N THR A 636 23.38 23.67 -33.87
CA THR A 636 22.86 24.47 -32.75
C THR A 636 22.24 25.79 -33.22
N GLY A 637 21.00 26.05 -32.82
CA GLY A 637 20.32 27.33 -33.02
C GLY A 637 20.30 28.16 -31.75
N VAL A 638 20.68 29.44 -31.83
CA VAL A 638 20.74 30.35 -30.67
C VAL A 638 19.76 31.52 -30.89
N HIS A 639 18.97 31.80 -29.86
CA HIS A 639 17.97 32.86 -29.84
C HIS A 639 18.20 33.76 -28.64
N SER A 640 18.23 35.08 -28.83
CA SER A 640 18.37 36.04 -27.73
C SER A 640 17.23 37.05 -27.73
N GLY A 641 16.65 37.33 -26.57
CA GLY A 641 15.53 38.26 -26.43
C GLY A 641 14.93 38.24 -25.02
N SER A 642 13.83 38.97 -24.84
CA SER A 642 13.03 38.88 -23.61
C SER A 642 12.18 37.61 -23.62
N CYS A 643 11.93 37.04 -22.44
CA CYS A 643 11.02 35.91 -22.30
C CYS A 643 10.22 36.01 -21.00
N VAL A 644 9.07 35.34 -20.96
CA VAL A 644 8.31 35.11 -19.73
C VAL A 644 8.50 33.65 -19.37
N ALA A 645 9.00 33.39 -18.16
CA ALA A 645 9.18 32.04 -17.64
C ALA A 645 8.13 31.76 -16.56
N GLY A 646 7.37 30.67 -16.75
CA GLY A 646 6.36 30.22 -15.77
C GLY A 646 6.96 29.41 -14.62
N GLU A 647 6.10 29.11 -13.64
CA GLU A 647 6.35 28.34 -12.40
C GLU A 647 7.26 27.11 -12.55
N PHE A 648 7.23 26.41 -13.69
CA PHE A 648 8.00 25.19 -13.95
C PHE A 648 9.46 25.41 -14.41
N LEU A 649 9.82 26.60 -14.90
CA LEU A 649 11.19 26.93 -15.33
C LEU A 649 12.13 27.26 -14.17
N LEU A 650 11.56 27.64 -13.02
CA LEU A 650 12.27 27.99 -11.80
C LEU A 650 12.60 26.75 -10.93
N LEU A 651 12.27 25.54 -11.40
CA LEU A 651 12.49 24.28 -10.68
C LEU A 651 13.72 23.56 -11.25
N ASP A 652 14.86 23.60 -10.56
CA ASP A 652 16.11 22.88 -10.86
C ASP A 652 15.94 21.36 -10.67
N ARG A 653 15.27 20.71 -11.63
CA ARG A 653 15.01 19.26 -11.59
C ARG A 653 16.18 18.47 -12.17
N LYS A 654 17.30 18.41 -11.46
CA LYS A 654 18.48 17.66 -11.96
C LYS A 654 18.35 16.13 -12.01
N ARG A 655 17.25 15.47 -11.55
CA ARG A 655 17.33 14.00 -11.34
C ARG A 655 16.04 13.14 -11.20
N ILE A 656 14.85 13.53 -11.66
CA ILE A 656 13.65 12.65 -11.59
C ILE A 656 12.94 12.49 -12.94
N HIS A 657 13.09 11.32 -13.56
CA HIS A 657 12.47 10.91 -14.83
C HIS A 657 11.02 10.38 -14.70
N ARG A 658 10.10 11.15 -14.11
CA ARG A 658 8.68 10.75 -14.10
C ARG A 658 7.76 11.93 -14.43
N TRP A 659 7.28 11.90 -15.69
CA TRP A 659 6.20 12.70 -16.32
C TRP A 659 6.61 14.09 -16.85
N PRO A 660 6.36 14.42 -18.14
CA PRO A 660 6.65 15.75 -18.69
C PRO A 660 5.43 16.69 -18.54
N PRO A 661 5.53 17.82 -17.82
CA PRO A 661 4.67 18.98 -18.06
C PRO A 661 5.27 19.85 -19.18
N THR A 662 4.41 20.38 -20.03
CA THR A 662 4.80 21.24 -21.17
C THR A 662 5.41 22.55 -20.68
N ILE A 663 6.70 22.78 -20.96
CA ILE A 663 7.38 24.05 -20.69
C ILE A 663 6.91 25.08 -21.72
N ALA A 664 6.36 26.21 -21.26
CA ALA A 664 5.92 27.31 -22.12
C ALA A 664 6.87 28.50 -21.99
N ILE A 665 7.82 28.63 -22.92
CA ILE A 665 8.58 29.87 -23.12
C ILE A 665 7.96 30.59 -24.30
N LYS A 666 7.40 31.77 -24.06
CA LYS A 666 6.88 32.63 -25.13
C LYS A 666 7.97 33.61 -25.56
N ILE A 667 8.50 33.39 -26.76
CA ILE A 667 9.44 34.31 -27.42
C ILE A 667 8.63 35.35 -28.21
N PRO A 668 8.86 36.66 -28.03
CA PRO A 668 8.23 37.69 -28.85
C PRO A 668 8.64 37.54 -30.33
N SER A 669 7.71 37.79 -31.26
CA SER A 669 7.90 37.61 -32.72
C SER A 669 8.97 38.50 -33.37
N SER A 670 9.60 39.40 -32.62
CA SER A 670 10.60 40.37 -33.08
C SER A 670 12.05 40.01 -32.70
N SER A 671 12.32 38.76 -32.29
CA SER A 671 13.63 38.36 -31.77
C SER A 671 14.59 37.92 -32.90
N PRO A 672 15.86 38.38 -32.91
CA PRO A 672 16.83 37.92 -33.91
C PRO A 672 17.26 36.46 -33.65
N THR A 673 17.12 35.60 -34.66
CA THR A 673 17.60 34.22 -34.65
C THR A 673 18.94 34.13 -35.39
N VAL A 674 19.94 33.48 -34.77
CA VAL A 674 21.21 33.16 -35.41
C VAL A 674 21.38 31.63 -35.45
N LEU A 675 21.61 31.08 -36.64
CA LEU A 675 21.81 29.66 -36.89
C LEU A 675 23.31 29.39 -37.11
N PHE A 676 23.89 28.42 -36.38
CA PHE A 676 25.31 28.04 -36.44
C PHE A 676 25.55 26.58 -36.82
#